data_AF-A0A3B6VT44-F1
#
_entry.id   AF-A0A3B6VT44-F1
#
_cell.length_a   1.000
_cell.length_b   1.000
_cell.length_c   1.000
_cell.angle_alpha   90.00
_cell.angle_beta   90.00
_cell.angle_gamma   90.00
#
_symmetry.space_group_name_H-M   'P 1'
#
loop_
_entity.id
_entity.type
_entity.pdbx_description
1 polymer ?
#
loop_
_entity_poly.entity_id
_entity_poly.type
_entity_poly.pdbx_seq_one_letter_code
_entity_poly.pdbx_strand_id
1 'polypeptide(L)'
;MENLIIYKPKNKEELKKLTDDENINLYNIDTSLIKDMSFLFKESKRKNFEGIENWNTSNVYDMIGMFKDAHYFNNDLNNWDTSNLKKISYMFFNASAFNKYPDKWNLDNIKEAYDVFNNDIDINKLPLNLRINLYYEDFDKIKDIDIKDIYKTIITSKNRKVIAFRTKLEKEHYNELESIIEYREKIESQNEVKFNSIEEVQDYVNNNYEEYFDKNLKFIKDEYDILSRDKTKKIDIKIIKFIYGNYLKVKDNVIRLKTIDNIIDLIDIESFRNTAYKIFENDRSKIASRIIVGIYGKGNIIKDYAKSIQGKEFYPRSYYIYILALNDGKYALSLIDEMARKSKIESVRNASNSALDVIADRMKINRDELSGLLIPDFSLNKNGERIINIEDKKYKISVNSKMSVDIYDITEKEKILKTIPKTFSSELKSEINFMKKEIKNIVKREREKILMLLMNGRKLSYDFWKKIYIDNSFLSQYSVNLFWNLYDENENFINIFRYLGDGSFIDINDDYITLNENNLISLSSPTEINKDSIIKCINQLSDYEIAQPIKQIQIIDNLEDEFNKYNNITATVSNIKNFASQFAFKEISEYYEEVNGYEYLDNYSGLSLYIEAPFNRNSNYNDEIDIKISIQGRNENNKHLFYRFMYGSILILENLIK
;
A
#
# COMPACT_ATOMS: atom_id res chain seq x y z
N MET A 1 -58.13 -0.93 38.93
CA MET A 1 -56.71 -0.76 38.60
C MET A 1 -55.94 -1.69 39.51
N GLU A 2 -55.79 -2.95 39.11
CA GLU A 2 -54.94 -3.89 39.84
C GLU A 2 -53.48 -3.42 39.69
N ASN A 3 -52.74 -3.41 40.80
CA ASN A 3 -51.33 -3.10 40.79
C ASN A 3 -50.61 -4.12 39.90
N LEU A 4 -50.09 -3.69 38.74
CA LEU A 4 -49.17 -4.49 37.94
C LEU A 4 -47.94 -4.81 38.81
N ILE A 5 -47.82 -6.05 39.26
CA ILE A 5 -46.62 -6.53 39.95
C ILE A 5 -45.51 -6.60 38.90
N ILE A 6 -44.51 -5.73 39.01
CA ILE A 6 -43.31 -5.75 38.16
C ILE A 6 -42.20 -6.47 38.93
N TYR A 7 -41.81 -7.65 38.45
CA TYR A 7 -40.68 -8.42 38.94
C TYR A 7 -39.37 -7.81 38.44
N LYS A 8 -38.36 -7.68 39.32
CA LYS A 8 -37.05 -7.08 38.99
C LYS A 8 -35.89 -8.03 39.35
N PRO A 9 -35.67 -9.10 38.58
CA PRO A 9 -34.60 -10.04 38.84
C PRO A 9 -33.23 -9.34 38.77
N LYS A 10 -32.34 -9.65 39.71
CA LYS A 10 -30.99 -9.05 39.79
C LYS A 10 -29.95 -9.86 39.04
N ASN A 11 -30.26 -11.11 38.72
CA ASN A 11 -29.36 -12.07 38.08
C ASN A 11 -30.14 -13.09 37.26
N LYS A 12 -29.41 -13.90 36.47
CA LYS A 12 -29.98 -14.93 35.59
C LYS A 12 -30.80 -15.98 36.33
N GLU A 13 -30.38 -16.38 37.54
CA GLU A 13 -31.06 -17.44 38.31
C GLU A 13 -32.44 -16.98 38.79
N GLU A 14 -32.54 -15.74 39.27
CA GLU A 14 -33.83 -15.11 39.62
C GLU A 14 -34.72 -14.99 38.38
N LEU A 15 -34.17 -14.54 37.25
CA LEU A 15 -34.92 -14.47 35.99
C LEU A 15 -35.42 -15.86 35.56
N LYS A 16 -34.57 -16.89 35.65
CA LYS A 16 -34.93 -18.27 35.26
C LYS A 16 -36.14 -18.79 36.03
N LYS A 17 -36.18 -18.56 37.35
CA LYS A 17 -37.32 -18.96 38.20
C LYS A 17 -38.62 -18.30 37.75
N LEU A 18 -38.56 -17.01 37.40
CA LEU A 18 -39.73 -16.27 36.93
C LEU A 18 -40.18 -16.75 35.54
N THR A 19 -39.24 -17.05 34.64
CA THR A 19 -39.57 -17.52 33.30
C THR A 19 -40.13 -18.94 33.27
N ASP A 20 -39.76 -19.78 34.23
CA ASP A 20 -40.24 -21.17 34.37
C ASP A 20 -41.66 -21.27 34.92
N ASP A 21 -42.15 -20.25 35.64
CA ASP A 21 -43.53 -20.20 36.12
C ASP A 21 -44.47 -19.71 35.02
N GLU A 22 -45.12 -20.64 34.32
CA GLU A 22 -46.04 -20.37 33.20
C GLU A 22 -47.18 -19.39 33.54
N ASN A 23 -47.50 -19.17 34.81
CA ASN A 23 -48.52 -18.20 35.25
C ASN A 23 -48.04 -16.74 35.21
N ILE A 24 -46.72 -16.52 35.20
CA ILE A 24 -46.15 -15.18 35.09
C ILE A 24 -46.16 -14.74 33.63
N ASN A 25 -46.81 -13.60 33.37
CA ASN A 25 -46.72 -12.91 32.10
C ASN A 25 -45.32 -12.27 31.96
N LEU A 26 -44.64 -12.52 30.83
CA LEU A 26 -43.26 -12.05 30.63
C LEU A 26 -43.18 -10.51 30.54
N TYR A 27 -44.27 -9.82 30.21
CA TYR A 27 -44.38 -8.36 30.25
C TYR A 27 -44.10 -7.78 31.64
N ASN A 28 -44.42 -8.55 32.68
CA ASN A 28 -44.30 -8.11 34.07
C ASN A 28 -42.87 -8.25 34.62
N ILE A 29 -41.87 -8.56 33.77
CA ILE A 29 -40.49 -8.77 34.18
C ILE A 29 -39.61 -7.64 33.62
N ASP A 30 -39.00 -6.86 34.50
CA ASP A 30 -38.02 -5.84 34.17
C ASP A 30 -36.63 -6.48 34.04
N THR A 31 -36.16 -6.67 32.81
CA THR A 31 -34.86 -7.30 32.50
C THR A 31 -33.70 -6.30 32.43
N SER A 32 -33.90 -5.03 32.76
CA SER A 32 -32.91 -3.96 32.52
C SER A 32 -31.57 -4.17 33.24
N LEU A 33 -31.53 -4.96 34.32
CA LEU A 33 -30.31 -5.28 35.07
C LEU A 33 -29.60 -6.56 34.58
N ILE A 34 -30.24 -7.34 33.72
CA ILE A 34 -29.76 -8.66 33.31
C ILE A 34 -28.70 -8.51 32.22
N LYS A 35 -27.60 -9.25 32.39
CA LYS A 35 -26.47 -9.25 31.44
C LYS A 35 -26.24 -10.58 30.74
N ASP A 36 -26.77 -11.67 31.30
CA ASP A 36 -26.64 -13.04 30.81
C ASP A 36 -28.03 -13.69 30.78
N MET A 37 -28.47 -14.09 29.59
CA MET A 37 -29.72 -14.81 29.33
C MET A 37 -29.47 -16.19 28.71
N SER A 38 -28.23 -16.71 28.79
CA SER A 38 -27.89 -18.02 28.28
C SER A 38 -28.80 -19.11 28.85
N PHE A 39 -29.32 -19.97 27.97
CA PHE A 39 -30.17 -21.12 28.27
C PHE A 39 -31.47 -20.83 29.02
N LEU A 40 -31.95 -19.57 29.03
CA LEU A 40 -33.10 -19.16 29.84
C LEU A 40 -34.39 -19.96 29.54
N PHE A 41 -34.67 -20.23 28.27
CA PHE A 41 -35.80 -21.02 27.80
C PHE A 41 -35.37 -22.34 27.16
N LYS A 42 -34.16 -22.84 27.47
CA LYS A 42 -33.70 -24.13 26.97
C LYS A 42 -34.70 -25.22 27.36
N GLU A 43 -35.18 -25.99 26.39
CA GLU A 43 -36.16 -27.09 26.56
C GLU A 43 -37.46 -26.64 27.26
N SER A 44 -37.80 -25.35 27.17
CA SER A 44 -38.97 -24.79 27.88
C SER A 44 -40.28 -25.39 27.35
N LYS A 45 -41.16 -25.75 28.28
CA LYS A 45 -42.52 -26.25 27.99
C LYS A 45 -43.57 -25.13 27.88
N ARG A 46 -43.17 -23.89 28.19
CA ARG A 46 -44.01 -22.71 28.12
C ARG A 46 -44.60 -22.55 26.73
N LYS A 47 -45.91 -22.35 26.65
CA LYS A 47 -46.63 -22.13 25.39
C LYS A 47 -46.90 -20.66 25.07
N ASN A 48 -47.05 -19.83 26.10
CA ASN A 48 -47.27 -18.40 25.95
C ASN A 48 -46.01 -17.61 26.35
N PHE A 49 -45.44 -16.89 25.38
CA PHE A 49 -44.27 -16.02 25.53
C PHE A 49 -44.64 -14.53 25.41
N GLU A 50 -45.92 -14.17 25.35
CA GLU A 50 -46.38 -12.79 25.24
C GLU A 50 -45.72 -11.89 26.30
N GLY A 51 -45.29 -10.69 25.87
CA GLY A 51 -44.57 -9.73 26.69
C GLY A 51 -43.06 -9.78 26.54
N ILE A 52 -42.48 -10.87 26.00
CA ILE A 52 -41.03 -11.01 25.80
C ILE A 52 -40.46 -9.97 24.81
N GLU A 53 -41.27 -9.53 23.86
CA GLU A 53 -40.92 -8.50 22.87
C GLU A 53 -40.65 -7.12 23.50
N ASN A 54 -41.06 -6.92 24.77
CA ASN A 54 -40.87 -5.67 25.52
C ASN A 54 -39.67 -5.70 26.47
N TRP A 55 -38.92 -6.81 26.51
CA TRP A 55 -37.75 -6.91 27.37
C TRP A 55 -36.65 -5.93 26.98
N ASN A 56 -36.05 -5.30 27.98
CA ASN A 56 -34.85 -4.51 27.79
C ASN A 56 -33.63 -5.44 27.74
N THR A 57 -33.04 -5.56 26.55
CA THR A 57 -31.85 -6.38 26.30
C THR A 57 -30.56 -5.55 26.12
N SER A 58 -30.61 -4.24 26.30
CA SER A 58 -29.49 -3.34 25.99
C SER A 58 -28.23 -3.65 26.81
N ASN A 59 -28.35 -4.32 27.96
CA ASN A 59 -27.24 -4.71 28.82
C ASN A 59 -26.80 -6.18 28.65
N VAL A 60 -27.50 -6.96 27.82
CA VAL A 60 -27.26 -8.41 27.65
C VAL A 60 -26.11 -8.65 26.69
N TYR A 61 -25.12 -9.43 27.12
CA TYR A 61 -23.97 -9.80 26.29
C TYR A 61 -23.93 -11.29 25.92
N ASP A 62 -24.69 -12.16 26.60
CA ASP A 62 -24.70 -13.62 26.38
C ASP A 62 -26.14 -14.15 26.27
N MET A 63 -26.47 -14.76 25.13
CA MET A 63 -27.76 -15.41 24.84
C MET A 63 -27.55 -16.83 24.28
N ILE A 64 -26.41 -17.48 24.60
CA ILE A 64 -26.13 -18.85 24.13
C ILE A 64 -27.30 -19.78 24.49
N GLY A 65 -27.82 -20.49 23.49
CA GLY A 65 -28.86 -21.50 23.67
C GLY A 65 -30.14 -21.01 24.33
N MET A 66 -30.44 -19.70 24.31
CA MET A 66 -31.56 -19.11 25.05
C MET A 66 -32.89 -19.80 24.76
N PHE A 67 -33.18 -20.14 23.49
CA PHE A 67 -34.39 -20.83 23.05
C PHE A 67 -34.10 -22.22 22.45
N LYS A 68 -32.95 -22.83 22.81
CA LYS A 68 -32.60 -24.16 22.34
C LYS A 68 -33.67 -25.18 22.74
N ASP A 69 -34.19 -25.94 21.78
CA ASP A 69 -35.28 -26.92 21.97
C ASP A 69 -36.58 -26.31 22.55
N ALA A 70 -36.79 -24.99 22.44
CA ALA A 70 -38.03 -24.32 22.85
C ALA A 70 -39.11 -24.44 21.76
N HIS A 71 -39.73 -25.61 21.64
CA HIS A 71 -40.58 -25.98 20.50
C HIS A 71 -41.82 -25.09 20.27
N TYR A 72 -42.26 -24.32 21.27
CA TYR A 72 -43.42 -23.42 21.15
C TYR A 72 -43.04 -21.94 20.91
N PHE A 73 -41.76 -21.59 20.93
CA PHE A 73 -41.34 -20.20 20.80
C PHE A 73 -41.53 -19.68 19.36
N ASN A 74 -42.33 -18.62 19.19
CA ASN A 74 -42.51 -17.94 17.90
C ASN A 74 -42.91 -16.44 18.02
N ASN A 75 -42.29 -15.72 18.95
CA ASN A 75 -42.54 -14.29 19.15
C ASN A 75 -41.55 -13.43 18.37
N ASP A 76 -41.99 -12.21 18.02
CA ASP A 76 -41.15 -11.22 17.34
C ASP A 76 -40.10 -10.66 18.30
N LEU A 77 -38.85 -10.61 17.86
CA LEU A 77 -37.69 -10.13 18.63
C LEU A 77 -37.06 -8.87 18.03
N ASN A 78 -37.71 -8.20 17.08
CA ASN A 78 -37.16 -7.02 16.40
C ASN A 78 -36.95 -5.81 17.31
N ASN A 79 -37.64 -5.74 18.45
CA ASN A 79 -37.50 -4.64 19.40
C ASN A 79 -36.31 -4.79 20.37
N TRP A 80 -35.62 -5.93 20.33
CA TRP A 80 -34.47 -6.16 21.19
C TRP A 80 -33.26 -5.36 20.72
N ASP A 81 -32.64 -4.66 21.67
CA ASP A 81 -31.33 -4.03 21.45
C ASP A 81 -30.24 -5.09 21.58
N THR A 82 -29.61 -5.44 20.45
CA THR A 82 -28.50 -6.40 20.38
C THR A 82 -27.13 -5.72 20.25
N SER A 83 -27.04 -4.40 20.43
CA SER A 83 -25.80 -3.65 20.26
C SER A 83 -24.68 -4.10 21.20
N ASN A 84 -24.99 -4.66 22.38
CA ASN A 84 -24.01 -5.20 23.33
C ASN A 84 -23.83 -6.72 23.28
N LEU A 85 -24.59 -7.40 22.42
CA LEU A 85 -24.64 -8.86 22.35
C LEU A 85 -23.33 -9.42 21.77
N LYS A 86 -22.76 -10.44 22.42
CA LYS A 86 -21.49 -11.07 22.01
C LYS A 86 -21.64 -12.54 21.63
N LYS A 87 -22.62 -13.25 22.17
CA LYS A 87 -22.74 -14.70 21.99
C LYS A 87 -24.19 -15.13 21.78
N ILE A 88 -24.42 -15.87 20.69
CA ILE A 88 -25.73 -16.39 20.27
C ILE A 88 -25.66 -17.84 19.77
N SER A 89 -24.56 -18.56 20.02
CA SER A 89 -24.44 -19.95 19.59
C SER A 89 -25.60 -20.79 20.13
N TYR A 90 -26.15 -21.67 19.30
CA TYR A 90 -27.33 -22.49 19.60
C TYR A 90 -28.63 -21.76 19.95
N MET A 91 -28.73 -20.43 19.79
CA MET A 91 -29.83 -19.64 20.34
C MET A 91 -31.23 -20.15 19.96
N PHE A 92 -31.43 -20.59 18.72
CA PHE A 92 -32.70 -21.13 18.20
C PHE A 92 -32.56 -22.58 17.71
N PHE A 93 -31.53 -23.30 18.14
CA PHE A 93 -31.30 -24.66 17.72
C PHE A 93 -32.49 -25.55 18.12
N ASN A 94 -33.16 -26.18 17.16
CA ASN A 94 -34.39 -26.97 17.33
C ASN A 94 -35.62 -26.21 17.89
N ALA A 95 -35.66 -24.87 17.83
CA ALA A 95 -36.86 -24.09 18.10
C ALA A 95 -37.86 -24.19 16.91
N SER A 96 -38.47 -25.37 16.74
CA SER A 96 -39.17 -25.78 15.52
C SER A 96 -40.37 -24.91 15.11
N ALA A 97 -40.99 -24.17 16.03
CA ALA A 97 -42.07 -23.23 15.71
C ALA A 97 -41.56 -21.84 15.28
N PHE A 98 -40.29 -21.51 15.46
CA PHE A 98 -39.77 -20.17 15.26
C PHE A 98 -39.59 -19.84 13.77
N ASN A 99 -40.36 -18.87 13.28
CA ASN A 99 -40.31 -18.38 11.90
C ASN A 99 -40.40 -16.85 11.77
N LYS A 100 -40.37 -16.13 12.90
CA LYS A 100 -40.34 -14.65 12.97
C LYS A 100 -38.91 -14.15 13.18
N TYR A 101 -38.06 -14.39 12.19
CA TYR A 101 -36.64 -14.04 12.27
C TYR A 101 -36.44 -12.52 12.36
N PRO A 102 -35.53 -12.04 13.23
CA PRO A 102 -35.28 -10.62 13.39
C PRO A 102 -34.43 -10.08 12.24
N ASP A 103 -34.86 -8.97 11.63
CA ASP A 103 -34.14 -8.30 10.53
C ASP A 103 -33.33 -7.08 11.01
N LYS A 104 -33.73 -6.47 12.14
CA LYS A 104 -33.14 -5.25 12.71
C LYS A 104 -31.99 -5.46 13.70
N TRP A 105 -31.57 -6.69 13.95
CA TRP A 105 -30.49 -6.95 14.90
C TRP A 105 -29.15 -6.40 14.44
N ASN A 106 -28.45 -5.74 15.35
CA ASN A 106 -27.04 -5.41 15.19
C ASN A 106 -26.18 -6.62 15.55
N LEU A 107 -25.39 -7.12 14.59
CA LEU A 107 -24.54 -8.30 14.73
C LEU A 107 -23.04 -7.96 14.78
N ASP A 108 -22.68 -6.68 14.81
CA ASP A 108 -21.28 -6.23 14.73
C ASP A 108 -20.41 -6.72 15.89
N ASN A 109 -21.00 -6.82 17.08
CA ASN A 109 -20.28 -7.21 18.31
C ASN A 109 -20.30 -8.72 18.58
N ILE A 110 -20.92 -9.51 17.71
CA ILE A 110 -21.01 -10.97 17.84
C ILE A 110 -19.64 -11.61 17.64
N LYS A 111 -19.28 -12.47 18.59
CA LYS A 111 -18.02 -13.23 18.63
C LYS A 111 -18.25 -14.74 18.47
N GLU A 112 -19.40 -15.23 18.91
CA GLU A 112 -19.75 -16.65 18.90
C GLU A 112 -21.19 -16.82 18.36
N ALA A 113 -21.32 -17.42 17.18
CA ALA A 113 -22.59 -17.62 16.48
C ALA A 113 -22.61 -18.91 15.63
N TYR A 114 -22.06 -20.00 16.16
CA TYR A 114 -22.14 -21.30 15.51
C TYR A 114 -23.46 -22.00 15.89
N ASP A 115 -24.02 -22.75 14.94
CA ASP A 115 -25.25 -23.54 15.10
C ASP A 115 -26.43 -22.76 15.69
N VAL A 116 -26.57 -21.47 15.35
CA VAL A 116 -27.69 -20.61 15.82
C VAL A 116 -29.04 -21.23 15.48
N PHE A 117 -29.14 -21.81 14.28
CA PHE A 117 -30.24 -22.63 13.80
C PHE A 117 -29.73 -24.05 13.53
N ASN A 118 -30.64 -25.03 13.48
CA ASN A 118 -30.29 -26.40 13.08
C ASN A 118 -30.13 -26.50 11.55
N ASN A 119 -29.65 -27.64 11.06
CA ASN A 119 -29.39 -27.85 9.63
C ASN A 119 -30.65 -27.93 8.76
N ASP A 120 -31.83 -28.15 9.36
CA ASP A 120 -33.09 -28.33 8.65
C ASP A 120 -33.82 -27.01 8.34
N ILE A 121 -33.26 -25.87 8.75
CA ILE A 121 -33.87 -24.56 8.49
C ILE A 121 -33.83 -24.21 7.00
N ASP A 122 -34.92 -23.64 6.50
CA ASP A 122 -34.95 -23.00 5.19
C ASP A 122 -34.24 -21.64 5.28
N ILE A 123 -32.93 -21.65 5.01
CA ILE A 123 -32.09 -20.44 5.07
C ILE A 123 -32.58 -19.31 4.17
N ASN A 124 -33.37 -19.59 3.13
CA ASN A 124 -33.89 -18.57 2.22
C ASN A 124 -35.00 -17.71 2.86
N LYS A 125 -35.58 -18.18 3.98
CA LYS A 125 -36.54 -17.41 4.77
C LYS A 125 -35.87 -16.47 5.77
N LEU A 126 -34.56 -16.60 5.98
CA LEU A 126 -33.83 -15.71 6.87
C LEU A 126 -33.72 -14.30 6.24
N PRO A 127 -33.90 -13.24 7.05
CA PRO A 127 -33.59 -11.88 6.63
C PRO A 127 -32.15 -11.77 6.16
N LEU A 128 -31.93 -10.94 5.16
CA LEU A 128 -30.64 -10.79 4.47
C LEU A 128 -29.48 -10.51 5.44
N ASN A 129 -29.69 -9.58 6.37
CA ASN A 129 -28.74 -9.22 7.44
C ASN A 129 -28.33 -10.43 8.29
N LEU A 130 -29.29 -11.24 8.72
CA LEU A 130 -29.03 -12.40 9.56
C LEU A 130 -28.33 -13.51 8.77
N ARG A 131 -28.82 -13.80 7.55
CA ARG A 131 -28.25 -14.83 6.69
C ARG A 131 -26.78 -14.56 6.35
N ILE A 132 -26.47 -13.33 5.93
CA ILE A 132 -25.09 -12.97 5.56
C ILE A 132 -24.16 -13.02 6.77
N ASN A 133 -24.55 -12.41 7.90
CA ASN A 133 -23.67 -12.36 9.08
C ASN A 133 -23.45 -13.74 9.73
N LEU A 134 -24.38 -14.69 9.56
CA LEU A 134 -24.22 -16.06 10.05
C LEU A 134 -23.43 -16.96 9.10
N TYR A 135 -23.47 -16.71 7.79
CA TYR A 135 -22.95 -17.63 6.78
C TYR A 135 -21.91 -17.05 5.81
N TYR A 136 -21.34 -15.87 6.06
CA TYR A 136 -20.29 -15.30 5.18
C TYR A 136 -19.03 -16.17 5.06
N GLU A 137 -18.74 -17.05 6.03
CA GLU A 137 -17.63 -18.01 5.95
C GLU A 137 -17.96 -19.23 5.06
N ASP A 138 -19.25 -19.47 4.76
CA ASP A 138 -19.77 -20.57 3.95
C ASP A 138 -20.52 -20.00 2.73
N PHE A 139 -19.76 -19.52 1.75
CA PHE A 139 -20.28 -18.76 0.62
C PHE A 139 -21.37 -19.51 -0.18
N ASP A 140 -21.36 -20.84 -0.17
CA ASP A 140 -22.39 -21.66 -0.82
C ASP A 140 -23.80 -21.42 -0.27
N LYS A 141 -23.91 -20.96 0.99
CA LYS A 141 -25.19 -20.63 1.64
C LYS A 141 -25.68 -19.21 1.35
N ILE A 142 -24.91 -18.38 0.64
CA ILE A 142 -25.28 -17.00 0.30
C ILE A 142 -25.07 -16.66 -1.17
N LYS A 143 -24.54 -17.58 -1.98
CA LYS A 143 -24.23 -17.36 -3.41
C LYS A 143 -25.44 -17.06 -4.30
N ASP A 144 -26.64 -17.37 -3.85
CA ASP A 144 -27.91 -17.06 -4.52
C ASP A 144 -28.34 -15.60 -4.35
N ILE A 145 -27.73 -14.87 -3.42
CA ILE A 145 -27.99 -13.45 -3.18
C ILE A 145 -27.16 -12.61 -4.17
N ASP A 146 -27.76 -11.58 -4.74
CA ASP A 146 -27.03 -10.59 -5.55
C ASP A 146 -25.86 -9.97 -4.76
N ILE A 147 -24.68 -9.94 -5.38
CA ILE A 147 -23.45 -9.51 -4.73
C ILE A 147 -23.52 -8.07 -4.21
N LYS A 148 -24.29 -7.19 -4.88
CA LYS A 148 -24.50 -5.80 -4.45
C LYS A 148 -25.33 -5.76 -3.18
N ASP A 149 -26.31 -6.65 -3.05
CA ASP A 149 -27.15 -6.72 -1.86
C ASP A 149 -26.41 -7.37 -0.68
N ILE A 150 -25.54 -8.36 -0.94
CA ILE A 150 -24.57 -8.84 0.04
C ILE A 150 -23.74 -7.67 0.55
N TYR A 151 -23.12 -6.94 -0.37
CA TYR A 151 -22.19 -5.86 -0.05
C TYR A 151 -22.87 -4.70 0.71
N LYS A 152 -24.05 -4.23 0.26
CA LYS A 152 -24.83 -3.19 0.94
C LYS A 152 -25.18 -3.58 2.37
N THR A 153 -25.51 -4.85 2.60
CA THR A 153 -25.91 -5.32 3.93
C THR A 153 -24.77 -5.23 4.94
N ILE A 154 -23.53 -5.43 4.49
CA ILE A 154 -22.34 -5.42 5.35
C ILE A 154 -21.49 -4.14 5.21
N ILE A 155 -22.00 -3.14 4.49
CA ILE A 155 -21.25 -1.95 4.08
C ILE A 155 -20.77 -1.12 5.28
N THR A 156 -21.56 -1.07 6.35
CA THR A 156 -21.25 -0.36 7.60
C THR A 156 -20.80 -1.29 8.73
N SER A 157 -20.65 -2.58 8.46
CA SER A 157 -20.32 -3.56 9.50
C SER A 157 -18.96 -3.24 10.14
N LYS A 158 -18.90 -3.29 11.47
CA LYS A 158 -17.68 -3.13 12.28
C LYS A 158 -17.06 -4.46 12.68
N ASN A 159 -17.71 -5.58 12.36
CA ASN A 159 -17.19 -6.91 12.65
C ASN A 159 -15.97 -7.21 11.77
N ARG A 160 -14.82 -7.49 12.41
CA ARG A 160 -13.55 -7.72 11.71
C ARG A 160 -13.63 -8.82 10.64
N LYS A 161 -14.33 -9.92 10.92
CA LYS A 161 -14.41 -11.04 9.97
C LYS A 161 -15.30 -10.71 8.78
N VAL A 162 -16.39 -9.98 9.02
CA VAL A 162 -17.28 -9.47 7.98
C VAL A 162 -16.57 -8.42 7.11
N ILE A 163 -15.76 -7.55 7.70
CA ILE A 163 -14.91 -6.61 6.96
C ILE A 163 -13.92 -7.36 6.05
N ALA A 164 -13.28 -8.43 6.54
CA ALA A 164 -12.37 -9.23 5.72
C ALA A 164 -13.09 -9.88 4.54
N PHE A 165 -14.29 -10.41 4.77
CA PHE A 165 -15.16 -10.93 3.70
C PHE A 165 -15.53 -9.82 2.70
N ARG A 166 -15.93 -8.64 3.18
CA ARG A 166 -16.24 -7.47 2.35
C ARG A 166 -15.06 -7.07 1.45
N THR A 167 -13.85 -7.00 1.99
CA THR A 167 -12.63 -6.69 1.23
C THR A 167 -12.33 -7.77 0.18
N LYS A 168 -12.62 -9.05 0.47
CA LYS A 168 -12.53 -10.11 -0.54
C LYS A 168 -13.50 -9.86 -1.70
N LEU A 169 -14.74 -9.47 -1.40
CA LEU A 169 -15.73 -9.11 -2.42
C LEU A 169 -15.27 -7.93 -3.29
N GLU A 170 -14.70 -6.88 -2.68
CA GLU A 170 -14.17 -5.72 -3.41
C GLU A 170 -13.10 -6.11 -4.41
N LYS A 171 -12.23 -7.07 -4.05
CA LYS A 171 -11.17 -7.56 -4.92
C LYS A 171 -11.70 -8.43 -6.06
N GLU A 172 -12.64 -9.32 -5.77
CA GLU A 172 -13.15 -10.31 -6.73
C GLU A 172 -14.20 -9.70 -7.68
N HIS A 173 -14.92 -8.66 -7.24
CA HIS A 173 -16.06 -8.07 -7.94
C HIS A 173 -15.97 -6.54 -8.08
N TYR A 174 -14.76 -5.98 -8.18
CA TYR A 174 -14.53 -4.52 -8.19
C TYR A 174 -15.43 -3.77 -9.18
N ASN A 175 -15.45 -4.19 -10.45
CA ASN A 175 -16.20 -3.51 -11.51
C ASN A 175 -17.71 -3.50 -11.24
N GLU A 176 -18.26 -4.57 -10.65
CA GLU A 176 -19.68 -4.66 -10.31
C GLU A 176 -20.04 -3.82 -9.08
N LEU A 177 -19.08 -3.62 -8.18
CA LEU A 177 -19.25 -2.92 -6.91
C LEU A 177 -18.75 -1.47 -6.93
N GLU A 178 -18.06 -1.00 -7.98
CA GLU A 178 -17.34 0.29 -8.03
C GLU A 178 -18.18 1.45 -7.47
N SER A 179 -19.40 1.65 -7.99
CA SER A 179 -20.28 2.74 -7.52
C SER A 179 -20.68 2.63 -6.04
N ILE A 180 -20.78 1.41 -5.50
CA ILE A 180 -21.16 1.16 -4.12
C ILE A 180 -19.94 1.30 -3.20
N ILE A 181 -18.75 0.91 -3.68
CA ILE A 181 -17.48 1.15 -3.00
C ILE A 181 -17.24 2.66 -2.90
N GLU A 182 -17.36 3.40 -4.01
CA GLU A 182 -17.24 4.86 -4.02
C GLU A 182 -18.25 5.52 -3.07
N TYR A 183 -19.50 5.03 -3.05
CA TYR A 183 -20.51 5.50 -2.11
C TYR A 183 -20.16 5.19 -0.64
N ARG A 184 -19.64 3.99 -0.34
CA ARG A 184 -19.13 3.66 1.01
C ARG A 184 -18.00 4.57 1.39
N GLU A 185 -16.97 4.70 0.54
CA GLU A 185 -15.82 5.56 0.80
C GLU A 185 -16.26 7.01 1.00
N LYS A 186 -17.31 7.43 0.26
CA LYS A 186 -17.97 8.71 0.47
C LYS A 186 -18.67 8.78 1.83
N ILE A 187 -19.43 7.77 2.28
CA ILE A 187 -20.05 7.74 3.62
C ILE A 187 -18.99 7.70 4.73
N GLU A 188 -17.95 6.88 4.59
CA GLU A 188 -16.81 6.83 5.51
C GLU A 188 -16.10 8.18 5.56
N SER A 189 -16.06 8.91 4.44
CA SER A 189 -15.62 10.31 4.39
C SER A 189 -16.67 11.35 4.79
N GLN A 190 -17.95 11.00 4.93
CA GLN A 190 -18.99 11.88 5.49
C GLN A 190 -19.00 11.81 7.03
N ASN A 191 -18.50 10.71 7.60
CA ASN A 191 -18.10 10.63 9.00
C ASN A 191 -16.74 11.32 9.28
N GLU A 192 -16.17 11.99 8.28
CA GLU A 192 -14.98 12.82 8.42
C GLU A 192 -15.33 14.06 9.25
N VAL A 193 -14.84 14.07 10.49
CA VAL A 193 -14.87 15.27 11.31
C VAL A 193 -13.70 16.17 10.89
N LYS A 194 -14.03 17.39 10.48
CA LYS A 194 -13.06 18.45 10.23
C LYS A 194 -12.99 19.36 11.44
N PHE A 195 -11.81 19.88 11.70
CA PHE A 195 -11.53 20.75 12.84
C PHE A 195 -10.90 22.04 12.32
N ASN A 196 -11.31 23.17 12.88
CA ASN A 196 -10.74 24.47 12.59
C ASN A 196 -9.65 24.86 13.61
N SER A 197 -9.65 24.23 14.79
CA SER A 197 -8.72 24.55 15.88
C SER A 197 -8.38 23.34 16.75
N ILE A 198 -7.29 23.46 17.51
CA ILE A 198 -6.89 22.43 18.49
C ILE A 198 -7.90 22.33 19.64
N GLU A 199 -8.62 23.41 19.95
CA GLU A 199 -9.70 23.39 20.95
C GLU A 199 -10.87 22.49 20.51
N GLU A 200 -11.30 22.59 19.25
CA GLU A 200 -12.34 21.68 18.71
C GLU A 200 -11.87 20.22 18.72
N VAL A 201 -10.59 19.98 18.40
CA VAL A 201 -9.97 18.65 18.52
C VAL A 201 -10.03 18.16 19.96
N GLN A 202 -9.67 19.02 20.93
CA GLN A 202 -9.65 18.66 22.34
C GLN A 202 -11.04 18.25 22.84
N ASP A 203 -12.08 19.00 22.49
CA ASP A 203 -13.46 18.69 22.85
C ASP A 203 -13.94 17.38 22.21
N TYR A 204 -13.63 17.19 20.92
CA TYR A 204 -13.94 15.94 20.24
C TYR A 204 -13.23 14.74 20.86
N VAL A 205 -11.93 14.87 21.15
CA VAL A 205 -11.15 13.84 21.82
C VAL A 205 -11.74 13.56 23.19
N ASN A 206 -12.10 14.56 23.99
CA ASN A 206 -12.69 14.35 25.30
C ASN A 206 -13.98 13.53 25.26
N ASN A 207 -14.83 13.75 24.25
CA ASN A 207 -16.09 13.02 24.07
C ASN A 207 -15.92 11.61 23.48
N ASN A 208 -14.81 11.34 22.80
CA ASN A 208 -14.58 10.09 22.07
C ASN A 208 -13.39 9.28 22.63
N TYR A 209 -12.79 9.71 23.75
CA TYR A 209 -11.65 9.03 24.34
C TYR A 209 -12.07 7.77 25.09
N GLU A 210 -11.35 6.68 24.87
CA GLU A 210 -11.59 5.40 25.54
C GLU A 210 -10.49 5.10 26.56
N GLU A 211 -10.85 4.59 27.75
CA GLU A 211 -9.88 4.12 28.76
C GLU A 211 -8.91 3.06 28.21
N TYR A 212 -9.32 2.35 27.16
CA TYR A 212 -8.48 1.43 26.39
C TYR A 212 -7.17 2.08 25.92
N PHE A 213 -7.20 3.37 25.54
CA PHE A 213 -6.02 4.08 25.04
C PHE A 213 -4.96 4.24 26.13
N ASP A 214 -5.34 4.66 27.34
CA ASP A 214 -4.40 4.79 28.46
C ASP A 214 -3.80 3.46 28.88
N LYS A 215 -4.60 2.39 28.84
CA LYS A 215 -4.12 1.04 29.19
C LYS A 215 -3.05 0.54 28.22
N ASN A 216 -3.22 0.79 26.92
CA ASN A 216 -2.39 0.19 25.87
C ASN A 216 -1.28 1.10 25.34
N LEU A 217 -1.35 2.40 25.61
CA LEU A 217 -0.39 3.41 25.13
C LEU A 217 0.41 4.06 26.27
N LYS A 218 0.67 3.31 27.34
CA LYS A 218 1.49 3.77 28.48
C LYS A 218 2.92 4.18 28.11
N PHE A 219 3.41 3.69 26.97
CA PHE A 219 4.72 4.04 26.42
C PHE A 219 4.75 5.44 25.78
N ILE A 220 3.58 6.02 25.48
CA ILE A 220 3.46 7.43 25.08
C ILE A 220 3.41 8.24 26.36
N LYS A 221 4.46 9.04 26.58
CA LYS A 221 4.66 9.85 27.77
C LYS A 221 4.58 11.33 27.44
N ASP A 222 4.31 12.15 28.45
CA ASP A 222 4.15 13.61 28.29
C ASP A 222 5.49 14.35 28.17
N GLU A 223 6.60 13.62 28.13
CA GLU A 223 7.95 14.15 27.89
C GLU A 223 8.16 14.58 26.42
N TYR A 224 7.22 14.27 25.52
CA TYR A 224 7.32 14.63 24.12
C TYR A 224 6.69 16.00 23.83
N ASP A 225 7.50 16.92 23.30
CA ASP A 225 7.03 18.24 22.86
C ASP A 225 6.50 18.17 21.43
N ILE A 226 5.22 17.80 21.30
CA ILE A 226 4.46 17.96 20.05
C ILE A 226 3.72 19.29 20.13
N LEU A 227 3.85 20.12 19.09
CA LEU A 227 3.32 21.48 19.07
C LEU A 227 2.15 21.63 18.11
N SER A 228 1.31 22.65 18.31
CA SER A 228 0.33 23.10 17.33
C SER A 228 1.02 23.60 16.05
N ARG A 229 0.29 23.65 14.93
CA ARG A 229 0.84 24.04 13.62
C ARG A 229 1.54 25.39 13.61
N ASP A 230 1.02 26.36 14.36
CA ASP A 230 1.58 27.69 14.56
C ASP A 230 2.72 27.74 15.60
N LYS A 231 3.04 26.59 16.22
CA LYS A 231 4.06 26.39 17.25
C LYS A 231 3.82 27.17 18.54
N THR A 232 2.59 27.60 18.81
CA THR A 232 2.26 28.41 19.99
C THR A 232 1.86 27.59 21.21
N LYS A 233 1.35 26.36 21.02
CA LYS A 233 0.83 25.50 22.08
C LYS A 233 1.44 24.11 22.02
N LYS A 234 1.66 23.50 23.20
CA LYS A 234 1.93 22.07 23.32
C LYS A 234 0.61 21.30 23.16
N ILE A 235 0.62 20.24 22.36
CA ILE A 235 -0.53 19.36 22.17
C ILE A 235 -0.67 18.44 23.38
N ASP A 236 -1.89 18.34 23.90
CA ASP A 236 -2.21 17.46 25.01
C ASP A 236 -1.91 15.99 24.65
N ILE A 237 -1.24 15.27 25.54
CA ILE A 237 -0.92 13.86 25.37
C ILE A 237 -2.15 12.98 25.09
N LYS A 238 -3.32 13.36 25.59
CA LYS A 238 -4.59 12.68 25.34
C LYS A 238 -4.94 12.70 23.86
N ILE A 239 -4.67 13.81 23.15
CA ILE A 239 -4.83 13.87 21.69
C ILE A 239 -3.85 12.91 21.00
N ILE A 240 -2.59 12.86 21.46
CA ILE A 240 -1.57 11.96 20.89
C ILE A 240 -1.94 10.49 21.10
N LYS A 241 -2.39 10.13 22.30
CA LYS A 241 -2.90 8.79 22.59
C LYS A 241 -4.16 8.47 21.81
N PHE A 242 -5.04 9.44 21.58
CA PHE A 242 -6.21 9.27 20.72
C PHE A 242 -5.80 8.93 19.28
N ILE A 243 -4.83 9.66 18.71
CA ILE A 243 -4.27 9.38 17.38
C ILE A 243 -3.75 7.94 17.27
N TYR A 244 -2.86 7.55 18.18
CA TYR A 244 -2.26 6.21 18.19
C TYR A 244 -3.30 5.11 18.50
N GLY A 245 -4.25 5.43 19.37
CA GLY A 245 -5.28 4.52 19.86
C GLY A 245 -6.26 4.12 18.77
N ASN A 246 -6.68 5.08 17.94
CA ASN A 246 -7.55 4.80 16.80
C ASN A 246 -6.87 3.87 15.80
N TYR A 247 -5.59 4.09 15.49
CA TYR A 247 -4.82 3.17 14.65
C TYR A 247 -4.62 1.79 15.30
N LEU A 248 -4.50 1.72 16.63
CA LEU A 248 -4.42 0.46 17.35
C LEU A 248 -5.72 -0.35 17.28
N LYS A 249 -6.89 0.31 17.19
CA LYS A 249 -8.19 -0.36 17.02
C LYS A 249 -8.35 -0.97 15.63
N VAL A 250 -7.82 -0.33 14.60
CA VAL A 250 -7.88 -0.81 13.20
C VAL A 250 -6.63 -1.58 12.75
N LYS A 251 -5.73 -1.96 13.67
CA LYS A 251 -4.45 -2.64 13.41
C LYS A 251 -4.54 -3.97 12.64
N ASP A 252 -5.73 -4.46 12.38
CA ASP A 252 -5.96 -5.72 11.69
C ASP A 252 -6.45 -5.52 10.26
N ASN A 253 -6.83 -4.29 9.92
CA ASN A 253 -7.22 -3.82 8.60
C ASN A 253 -6.77 -2.37 8.45
N VAL A 254 -5.45 -2.16 8.31
CA VAL A 254 -4.90 -0.79 8.36
C VAL A 254 -5.42 0.01 7.19
N ILE A 255 -6.13 1.07 7.53
CA ILE A 255 -6.61 2.10 6.63
C ILE A 255 -6.08 3.44 7.13
N ARG A 256 -5.82 4.38 6.24
CA ARG A 256 -5.48 5.75 6.62
C ARG A 256 -6.75 6.46 7.10
N LEU A 257 -6.71 7.02 8.30
CA LEU A 257 -7.88 7.58 8.97
C LEU A 257 -7.99 9.08 8.70
N LYS A 258 -8.97 9.51 7.88
CA LYS A 258 -9.16 10.92 7.50
C LYS A 258 -9.34 11.87 8.70
N THR A 259 -10.12 11.46 9.71
CA THR A 259 -10.26 12.26 10.95
C THR A 259 -8.93 12.47 11.65
N ILE A 260 -8.02 11.47 11.61
CA ILE A 260 -6.69 11.61 12.19
C ILE A 260 -5.80 12.51 11.32
N ASP A 261 -5.92 12.43 9.99
CA ASP A 261 -5.26 13.37 9.08
C ASP A 261 -5.68 14.82 9.40
N ASN A 262 -6.98 15.08 9.58
CA ASN A 262 -7.51 16.40 9.94
C ASN A 262 -7.00 16.91 11.30
N ILE A 263 -6.78 16.02 12.27
CA ILE A 263 -6.13 16.38 13.54
C ILE A 263 -4.66 16.74 13.31
N ILE A 264 -3.93 15.90 12.59
CA ILE A 264 -2.50 16.09 12.32
C ILE A 264 -2.25 17.36 11.50
N ASP A 265 -3.17 17.76 10.62
CA ASP A 265 -3.10 19.01 9.86
C ASP A 265 -3.12 20.27 10.74
N LEU A 266 -3.56 20.16 12.00
CA LEU A 266 -3.52 21.24 13.00
C LEU A 266 -2.30 21.14 13.94
N ILE A 267 -1.47 20.11 13.77
CA ILE A 267 -0.26 19.85 14.55
C ILE A 267 0.97 20.25 13.72
N ASP A 268 2.03 20.72 14.38
CA ASP A 268 3.33 20.88 13.73
C ASP A 268 3.87 19.50 13.33
N ILE A 269 3.78 19.21 12.02
CA ILE A 269 4.09 17.90 11.46
C ILE A 269 5.52 17.44 11.75
N GLU A 270 6.47 18.38 11.90
CA GLU A 270 7.86 18.07 12.24
C GLU A 270 7.98 17.51 13.66
N SER A 271 7.46 18.24 14.65
CA SER A 271 7.45 17.79 16.05
C SER A 271 6.74 16.45 16.21
N PHE A 272 5.64 16.25 15.47
CA PHE A 272 4.90 14.98 15.42
C PHE A 272 5.73 13.85 14.83
N ARG A 273 6.29 14.02 13.62
CA ARG A 273 7.11 13.00 12.94
C ARG A 273 8.35 12.63 13.75
N ASN A 274 9.06 13.63 14.29
CA ASN A 274 10.25 13.42 15.10
C ASN A 274 9.93 12.66 16.38
N THR A 275 8.81 12.99 17.04
CA THR A 275 8.33 12.26 18.20
C THR A 275 7.93 10.84 17.84
N ALA A 276 7.15 10.66 16.77
CA ALA A 276 6.76 9.34 16.29
C ALA A 276 7.97 8.46 15.97
N TYR A 277 9.01 9.03 15.36
CA TYR A 277 10.25 8.34 15.08
C TYR A 277 11.03 7.97 16.36
N LYS A 278 11.12 8.87 17.34
CA LYS A 278 11.72 8.55 18.66
C LYS A 278 10.98 7.39 19.34
N ILE A 279 9.65 7.43 19.36
CA ILE A 279 8.83 6.35 19.93
C ILE A 279 9.08 5.02 19.19
N PHE A 280 9.17 5.07 17.86
CA PHE A 280 9.45 3.90 17.03
C PHE A 280 10.84 3.31 17.30
N GLU A 281 11.87 4.15 17.36
CA GLU A 281 13.25 3.72 17.62
C GLU A 281 13.42 3.14 19.03
N ASN A 282 12.71 3.69 20.01
CA ASN A 282 12.75 3.20 21.39
C ASN A 282 12.22 1.77 21.51
N ASP A 283 11.12 1.44 20.80
CA ASP A 283 10.56 0.08 20.81
C ASP A 283 9.78 -0.22 19.52
N ARG A 284 10.49 -0.83 18.56
CA ARG A 284 9.93 -1.25 17.25
C ARG A 284 8.90 -2.38 17.35
N SER A 285 8.64 -2.96 18.52
CA SER A 285 7.53 -3.92 18.71
C SER A 285 6.16 -3.24 18.80
N LYS A 286 6.13 -1.93 19.06
CA LYS A 286 4.89 -1.17 19.26
C LYS A 286 4.19 -0.90 17.93
N ILE A 287 3.16 -1.70 17.64
CA ILE A 287 2.45 -1.69 16.36
C ILE A 287 1.87 -0.32 15.98
N ALA A 288 1.26 0.41 16.93
CA ALA A 288 0.70 1.74 16.68
C ALA A 288 1.78 2.72 16.21
N SER A 289 2.98 2.65 16.80
CA SER A 289 4.11 3.49 16.38
C SER A 289 4.58 3.17 14.97
N ARG A 290 4.62 1.88 14.59
CA ARG A 290 4.93 1.48 13.21
C ARG A 290 3.89 1.93 12.21
N ILE A 291 2.60 1.89 12.58
CA ILE A 291 1.54 2.40 11.72
C ILE A 291 1.74 3.90 11.48
N ILE A 292 1.90 4.68 12.56
CA ILE A 292 2.10 6.13 12.48
C ILE A 292 3.34 6.48 11.65
N VAL A 293 4.47 5.83 11.94
CA VAL A 293 5.73 6.09 11.21
C VAL A 293 5.62 5.70 9.74
N GLY A 294 4.99 4.58 9.41
CA GLY A 294 4.84 4.16 8.02
C GLY A 294 3.91 5.06 7.21
N ILE A 295 2.78 5.51 7.80
CA ILE A 295 1.80 6.39 7.12
C ILE A 295 2.33 7.82 7.00
N TYR A 296 2.85 8.38 8.10
CA TYR A 296 3.16 9.82 8.18
C TYR A 296 4.64 10.16 8.07
N GLY A 297 5.54 9.18 8.14
CA GLY A 297 6.98 9.43 8.04
C GLY A 297 7.37 10.04 6.69
N LYS A 298 8.53 10.73 6.67
CA LYS A 298 9.16 11.24 5.44
C LYS A 298 10.68 11.13 5.54
N GLY A 299 11.37 11.13 4.40
CA GLY A 299 12.83 11.18 4.37
C GLY A 299 13.51 9.98 5.05
N ASN A 300 14.49 10.25 5.92
CA ASN A 300 15.22 9.20 6.64
C ASN A 300 14.31 8.31 7.48
N ILE A 301 13.23 8.85 8.05
CA ILE A 301 12.29 8.09 8.88
C ILE A 301 11.72 6.91 8.08
N ILE A 302 11.26 7.17 6.84
CA ILE A 302 10.71 6.13 5.97
C ILE A 302 11.78 5.21 5.40
N LYS A 303 12.98 5.75 5.14
CA LYS A 303 14.12 4.94 4.73
C LYS A 303 14.45 3.89 5.81
N ASP A 304 14.46 4.29 7.07
CA ASP A 304 14.76 3.41 8.19
C ASP A 304 13.58 2.46 8.49
N TYR A 305 12.34 2.92 8.32
CA TYR A 305 11.16 2.05 8.33
C TYR A 305 11.29 0.93 7.27
N ALA A 306 11.57 1.25 6.01
CA ALA A 306 11.69 0.26 4.95
C ALA A 306 12.84 -0.73 5.20
N LYS A 307 13.98 -0.25 5.71
CA LYS A 307 15.09 -1.14 6.12
C LYS A 307 14.66 -2.12 7.22
N SER A 308 13.85 -1.66 8.18
CA SER A 308 13.43 -2.51 9.29
C SER A 308 12.67 -3.75 8.82
N ILE A 309 11.84 -3.63 7.76
CA ILE A 309 11.05 -4.73 7.16
C ILE A 309 11.94 -5.91 6.72
N GLN A 310 13.18 -5.63 6.31
CA GLN A 310 14.14 -6.66 5.88
C GLN A 310 14.76 -7.43 7.06
N GLY A 311 14.60 -6.95 8.29
CA GLY A 311 15.15 -7.54 9.52
C GLY A 311 14.25 -8.60 10.18
N LYS A 312 14.53 -8.91 11.44
CA LYS A 312 13.63 -9.68 12.31
C LYS A 312 12.41 -8.83 12.66
N GLU A 313 11.22 -9.42 12.58
CA GLU A 313 9.97 -8.68 12.69
C GLU A 313 8.98 -9.31 13.65
N PHE A 314 8.16 -8.47 14.30
CA PHE A 314 7.19 -8.86 15.33
C PHE A 314 5.80 -9.17 14.75
N TYR A 315 5.50 -8.65 13.57
CA TYR A 315 4.29 -8.92 12.79
C TYR A 315 4.69 -9.41 11.38
N PRO A 316 3.76 -10.03 10.62
CA PRO A 316 4.03 -10.42 9.25
C PRO A 316 4.57 -9.24 8.43
N ARG A 317 5.63 -9.45 7.64
CA ARG A 317 6.26 -8.38 6.85
C ARG A 317 5.31 -7.72 5.86
N SER A 318 4.39 -8.50 5.31
CA SER A 318 3.32 -8.02 4.43
C SER A 318 2.52 -6.89 5.06
N TYR A 319 2.24 -7.00 6.36
CA TYR A 319 1.50 -5.99 7.10
C TYR A 319 2.21 -4.62 7.11
N TYR A 320 3.53 -4.59 7.28
CA TYR A 320 4.31 -3.34 7.24
C TYR A 320 4.39 -2.74 5.84
N ILE A 321 4.38 -3.57 4.81
CA ILE A 321 4.36 -3.12 3.43
C ILE A 321 3.03 -2.45 3.09
N TYR A 322 1.91 -3.03 3.54
CA TYR A 322 0.60 -2.40 3.37
C TYR A 322 0.47 -1.09 4.15
N ILE A 323 1.06 -0.98 5.34
CA ILE A 323 1.17 0.32 6.03
C ILE A 323 1.94 1.33 5.18
N LEU A 324 3.12 0.93 4.66
CA LEU A 324 3.95 1.84 3.86
C LEU A 324 3.23 2.28 2.57
N ALA A 325 2.38 1.41 2.00
CA ALA A 325 1.58 1.71 0.82
C ALA A 325 0.49 2.78 1.05
N LEU A 326 0.13 3.05 2.31
CA LEU A 326 -0.79 4.14 2.69
C LEU A 326 -0.10 5.51 2.79
N ASN A 327 1.23 5.55 2.68
CA ASN A 327 1.99 6.79 2.64
C ASN A 327 1.74 7.51 1.31
N ASP A 328 1.60 8.84 1.36
CA ASP A 328 1.35 9.68 0.18
C ASP A 328 2.62 10.10 -0.57
N GLY A 329 3.80 9.87 0.02
CA GLY A 329 5.07 10.28 -0.54
C GLY A 329 5.59 9.32 -1.61
N LYS A 330 5.89 9.86 -2.81
CA LYS A 330 6.54 9.11 -3.90
C LYS A 330 7.79 8.33 -3.45
N TYR A 331 8.59 8.89 -2.54
CA TYR A 331 9.76 8.18 -2.01
C TYR A 331 9.40 6.89 -1.27
N ALA A 332 8.35 6.88 -0.44
CA ALA A 332 7.89 5.68 0.25
C ALA A 332 7.45 4.60 -0.75
N LEU A 333 6.64 5.00 -1.73
CA LEU A 333 6.15 4.10 -2.78
C LEU A 333 7.28 3.60 -3.68
N SER A 334 8.29 4.43 -3.97
CA SER A 334 9.50 4.02 -4.71
C SER A 334 10.31 2.94 -3.97
N LEU A 335 10.29 2.93 -2.64
CA LEU A 335 10.91 1.86 -1.85
C LEU A 335 10.11 0.55 -1.93
N ILE A 336 8.78 0.62 -2.04
CA ILE A 336 7.94 -0.56 -2.28
C ILE A 336 8.26 -1.15 -3.65
N ASP A 337 8.35 -0.32 -4.69
CA ASP A 337 8.79 -0.71 -6.03
C ASP A 337 10.18 -1.35 -6.03
N GLU A 338 11.11 -0.80 -5.25
CA GLU A 338 12.44 -1.40 -5.08
C GLU A 338 12.37 -2.77 -4.38
N MET A 339 11.58 -2.90 -3.31
CA MET A 339 11.40 -4.17 -2.59
C MET A 339 10.73 -5.25 -3.44
N ALA A 340 9.77 -4.87 -4.29
CA ALA A 340 9.09 -5.76 -5.24
C ALA A 340 10.05 -6.37 -6.27
N ARG A 341 11.17 -5.70 -6.56
CA ARG A 341 12.18 -6.18 -7.51
C ARG A 341 13.37 -6.85 -6.83
N LYS A 342 13.90 -6.23 -5.77
CA LYS A 342 15.23 -6.56 -5.22
C LYS A 342 15.20 -7.32 -3.88
N SER A 343 14.05 -7.44 -3.21
CA SER A 343 14.04 -8.13 -1.91
C SER A 343 14.33 -9.62 -2.06
N LYS A 344 15.27 -10.12 -1.25
CA LYS A 344 15.58 -11.55 -1.14
C LYS A 344 14.51 -12.32 -0.33
N ILE A 345 13.62 -11.60 0.35
CA ILE A 345 12.56 -12.20 1.17
C ILE A 345 11.30 -12.29 0.31
N GLU A 346 10.90 -13.51 -0.04
CA GLU A 346 9.77 -13.75 -0.93
C GLU A 346 8.46 -13.13 -0.43
N SER A 347 8.16 -13.24 0.86
CA SER A 347 6.96 -12.63 1.46
C SER A 347 6.95 -11.10 1.34
N VAL A 348 8.12 -10.45 1.37
CA VAL A 348 8.23 -9.00 1.15
C VAL A 348 7.97 -8.68 -0.31
N ARG A 349 8.64 -9.41 -1.21
CA ARG A 349 8.48 -9.23 -2.66
C ARG A 349 7.02 -9.37 -3.10
N ASN A 350 6.34 -10.43 -2.65
CA ASN A 350 4.96 -10.72 -3.02
C ASN A 350 4.00 -9.65 -2.47
N ALA A 351 4.16 -9.26 -1.21
CA ALA A 351 3.33 -8.21 -0.62
C ALA A 351 3.57 -6.84 -1.26
N SER A 352 4.81 -6.51 -1.63
CA SER A 352 5.12 -5.28 -2.36
C SER A 352 4.49 -5.27 -3.75
N ASN A 353 4.51 -6.39 -4.48
CA ASN A 353 3.82 -6.49 -5.76
C ASN A 353 2.31 -6.27 -5.59
N SER A 354 1.67 -7.00 -4.66
CA SER A 354 0.24 -6.81 -4.41
C SER A 354 -0.13 -5.40 -3.98
N ALA A 355 0.71 -4.73 -3.19
CA ALA A 355 0.49 -3.34 -2.81
C ALA A 355 0.57 -2.39 -4.01
N LEU A 356 1.51 -2.62 -4.92
CA LEU A 356 1.67 -1.82 -6.14
C LEU A 356 0.54 -2.07 -7.15
N ASP A 357 0.01 -3.29 -7.23
CA ASP A 357 -1.17 -3.60 -8.05
C ASP A 357 -2.37 -2.78 -7.57
N VAL A 358 -2.65 -2.78 -6.26
CA VAL A 358 -3.72 -1.97 -5.66
C VAL A 358 -3.52 -0.48 -5.91
N ILE A 359 -2.28 0.02 -5.86
CA ILE A 359 -1.98 1.43 -6.16
C ILE A 359 -2.24 1.74 -7.64
N ALA A 360 -1.80 0.87 -8.55
CA ALA A 360 -2.00 1.04 -9.99
C ALA A 360 -3.50 1.05 -10.34
N ASP A 361 -4.27 0.10 -9.79
CA ASP A 361 -5.72 0.02 -9.96
C ASP A 361 -6.41 1.29 -9.47
N ARG A 362 -6.06 1.78 -8.27
CA ARG A 362 -6.60 3.03 -7.74
C ARG A 362 -6.26 4.23 -8.60
N MET A 363 -5.07 4.26 -9.19
CA MET A 363 -4.63 5.32 -10.09
C MET A 363 -5.18 5.18 -11.52
N LYS A 364 -5.86 4.06 -11.83
CA LYS A 364 -6.36 3.72 -13.17
C LYS A 364 -5.25 3.76 -14.24
N ILE A 365 -4.08 3.19 -13.91
CA ILE A 365 -2.92 3.10 -14.80
C ILE A 365 -2.43 1.65 -14.89
N ASN A 366 -1.65 1.36 -15.93
CA ASN A 366 -1.02 0.05 -16.04
C ASN A 366 0.04 -0.12 -14.93
N ARG A 367 0.13 -1.32 -14.35
CA ARG A 367 1.14 -1.69 -13.35
C ARG A 367 2.57 -1.42 -13.83
N ASP A 368 2.85 -1.62 -15.10
CA ASP A 368 4.16 -1.40 -15.70
C ASP A 368 4.50 0.10 -15.86
N GLU A 369 3.50 0.97 -15.80
CA GLU A 369 3.66 2.43 -15.86
C GLU A 369 3.94 3.04 -14.49
N LEU A 370 3.38 2.43 -13.44
CA LEU A 370 3.46 2.95 -12.08
C LEU A 370 4.90 3.23 -11.63
N SER A 371 5.86 2.34 -11.93
CA SER A 371 7.26 2.49 -11.49
C SER A 371 7.91 3.81 -11.93
N GLY A 372 7.56 4.30 -13.12
CA GLY A 372 8.05 5.58 -13.64
C GLY A 372 7.35 6.80 -13.04
N LEU A 373 6.11 6.66 -12.59
CA LEU A 373 5.36 7.73 -11.92
C LEU A 373 5.73 7.89 -10.44
N LEU A 374 6.33 6.85 -9.84
CA LEU A 374 6.79 6.85 -8.45
C LEU A 374 8.18 7.46 -8.26
N ILE A 375 8.82 7.96 -9.32
CA ILE A 375 10.13 8.61 -9.21
C ILE A 375 10.00 9.85 -8.32
N PRO A 376 10.73 9.92 -7.19
CA PRO A 376 10.64 11.06 -6.28
C PRO A 376 11.09 12.34 -6.99
N ASP A 377 10.36 13.44 -6.79
CA ASP A 377 10.67 14.78 -7.33
C ASP A 377 11.13 15.77 -6.25
N PHE A 378 10.97 15.42 -4.97
CA PHE A 378 11.25 16.29 -3.81
C PHE A 378 10.59 17.67 -3.91
N SER A 379 9.41 17.74 -4.55
CA SER A 379 8.70 18.99 -4.82
C SER A 379 9.51 20.00 -5.65
N LEU A 380 10.46 19.52 -6.46
CA LEU A 380 11.11 20.30 -7.50
C LEU A 380 10.18 20.41 -8.71
N ASN A 381 10.21 21.56 -9.40
CA ASN A 381 9.55 21.71 -10.69
C ASN A 381 10.33 20.96 -11.79
N LYS A 382 9.82 20.97 -13.03
CA LYS A 382 10.45 20.31 -14.18
C LYS A 382 11.90 20.76 -14.47
N ASN A 383 12.28 21.97 -14.06
CA ASN A 383 13.63 22.51 -14.21
C ASN A 383 14.57 22.07 -13.07
N GLY A 384 14.08 21.26 -12.12
CA GLY A 384 14.85 20.85 -10.94
C GLY A 384 14.99 21.94 -9.90
N GLU A 385 14.04 22.89 -9.85
CA GLU A 385 14.10 24.05 -8.95
C GLU A 385 12.91 24.09 -7.99
N ARG A 386 13.15 24.56 -6.76
CA ARG A 386 12.13 24.87 -5.76
C ARG A 386 12.43 26.23 -5.14
N ILE A 387 11.46 27.13 -5.20
CA ILE A 387 11.53 28.46 -4.61
C ILE A 387 10.95 28.44 -3.20
N ILE A 388 11.63 29.08 -2.27
CA ILE A 388 11.22 29.17 -0.86
C ILE A 388 11.33 30.63 -0.42
N ASN A 389 10.25 31.16 0.14
CA ASN A 389 10.21 32.49 0.73
C ASN A 389 10.30 32.34 2.26
N ILE A 390 11.24 33.04 2.89
CA ILE A 390 11.43 33.05 4.35
C ILE A 390 11.64 34.49 4.77
N GLU A 391 10.69 35.04 5.53
CA GLU A 391 10.66 36.47 5.88
C GLU A 391 10.75 37.30 4.58
N ASP A 392 11.68 38.25 4.52
CA ASP A 392 11.90 39.12 3.35
C ASP A 392 12.87 38.52 2.33
N LYS A 393 13.32 37.26 2.52
CA LYS A 393 14.30 36.61 1.65
C LYS A 393 13.69 35.56 0.76
N LYS A 394 14.26 35.45 -0.43
CA LYS A 394 13.88 34.46 -1.43
C LYS A 394 15.06 33.54 -1.73
N TYR A 395 14.84 32.25 -1.57
CA TYR A 395 15.84 31.21 -1.83
C TYR A 395 15.39 30.29 -2.96
N LYS A 396 16.36 29.80 -3.73
CA LYS A 396 16.15 28.76 -4.74
C LYS A 396 16.98 27.53 -4.38
N ILE A 397 16.33 26.40 -4.20
CA ILE A 397 16.98 25.08 -4.15
C ILE A 397 16.97 24.55 -5.58
N SER A 398 18.12 24.14 -6.10
CA SER A 398 18.24 23.62 -7.46
C SER A 398 19.12 22.37 -7.49
N VAL A 399 18.81 21.45 -8.41
CA VAL A 399 19.66 20.30 -8.72
C VAL A 399 20.43 20.59 -10.00
N ASN A 400 21.75 20.73 -9.87
CA ASN A 400 22.62 21.01 -11.01
C ASN A 400 22.86 19.76 -11.89
N SER A 401 23.51 19.95 -13.04
CA SER A 401 23.84 18.88 -14.00
C SER A 401 24.73 17.77 -13.45
N LYS A 402 25.39 17.99 -12.30
CA LYS A 402 26.16 16.97 -11.57
C LYS A 402 25.32 16.24 -10.52
N MET A 403 23.99 16.34 -10.59
CA MET A 403 23.03 15.72 -9.67
C MET A 403 23.30 16.11 -8.19
N SER A 404 23.72 17.36 -7.98
CA SER A 404 24.04 17.92 -6.67
C SER A 404 23.09 19.08 -6.33
N VAL A 405 22.74 19.20 -5.05
CA VAL A 405 21.80 20.23 -4.59
C VAL A 405 22.55 21.51 -4.23
N ASP A 406 22.27 22.56 -4.99
CA ASP A 406 22.73 23.92 -4.75
C ASP A 406 21.61 24.77 -4.13
N ILE A 407 22.02 25.78 -3.36
CA ILE A 407 21.10 26.73 -2.73
C ILE A 407 21.54 28.11 -3.15
N TYR A 408 20.62 28.90 -3.67
CA TYR A 408 20.85 30.28 -4.07
C TYR A 408 20.05 31.22 -3.20
N ASP A 409 20.66 32.33 -2.80
CA ASP A 409 19.91 33.53 -2.43
C ASP A 409 19.56 34.25 -3.74
N ILE A 410 18.27 34.55 -3.94
CA ILE A 410 17.74 35.22 -5.13
C ILE A 410 16.92 36.46 -4.75
N THR A 411 17.21 37.04 -3.59
CA THR A 411 16.47 38.20 -3.07
C THR A 411 16.73 39.45 -3.92
N GLU A 412 17.99 39.73 -4.24
CA GLU A 412 18.39 40.87 -5.08
C GLU A 412 19.18 40.43 -6.32
N LYS A 413 20.11 39.49 -6.13
CA LYS A 413 20.92 38.88 -7.18
C LYS A 413 21.12 37.40 -6.87
N GLU A 414 21.17 36.58 -7.91
CA GLU A 414 21.39 35.15 -7.76
C GLU A 414 22.82 34.86 -7.27
N LYS A 415 22.93 34.35 -6.04
CA LYS A 415 24.20 34.00 -5.40
C LYS A 415 24.12 32.63 -4.77
N ILE A 416 25.01 31.73 -5.20
CA ILE A 416 25.15 30.39 -4.61
C ILE A 416 25.68 30.47 -3.16
N LEU A 417 25.08 29.68 -2.28
CA LEU A 417 25.41 29.59 -0.87
C LEU A 417 26.20 28.32 -0.58
N LYS A 418 27.32 28.47 0.15
CA LYS A 418 28.16 27.34 0.55
C LYS A 418 27.55 26.49 1.67
N THR A 419 26.67 27.08 2.48
CA THR A 419 26.04 26.42 3.63
C THR A 419 24.54 26.67 3.63
N ILE A 420 23.79 25.77 4.26
CA ILE A 420 22.34 25.95 4.43
C ILE A 420 22.10 27.14 5.36
N PRO A 421 21.25 28.11 4.98
CA PRO A 421 20.97 29.27 5.82
C PRO A 421 20.49 28.90 7.22
N LYS A 422 20.95 29.64 8.23
CA LYS A 422 20.55 29.42 9.63
C LYS A 422 19.06 29.67 9.84
N THR A 423 18.45 30.56 9.06
CA THR A 423 17.02 30.91 9.06
C THR A 423 16.11 29.78 8.59
N PHE A 424 16.63 28.75 7.92
CA PHE A 424 15.80 27.62 7.49
C PHE A 424 15.30 26.83 8.70
N SER A 425 14.06 26.36 8.62
CA SER A 425 13.51 25.42 9.62
C SER A 425 14.37 24.14 9.69
N SER A 426 14.30 23.46 10.83
CA SER A 426 14.94 22.15 11.03
C SER A 426 14.38 21.12 10.04
N GLU A 427 13.08 21.19 9.71
CA GLU A 427 12.46 20.37 8.67
C GLU A 427 13.14 20.57 7.31
N LEU A 428 13.22 21.82 6.85
CA LEU A 428 13.78 22.14 5.54
C LEU A 428 15.27 21.76 5.46
N LYS A 429 16.04 22.01 6.53
CA LYS A 429 17.44 21.57 6.63
C LYS A 429 17.57 20.05 6.50
N SER A 430 16.69 19.30 7.17
CA SER A 430 16.69 17.83 7.17
C SER A 430 16.29 17.28 5.80
N GLU A 431 15.29 17.87 5.16
CA GLU A 431 14.86 17.56 3.80
C GLU A 431 16.00 17.78 2.79
N ILE A 432 16.66 18.94 2.82
CA ILE A 432 17.80 19.24 1.93
C ILE A 432 18.95 18.26 2.13
N ASN A 433 19.29 17.95 3.39
CA ASN A 433 20.36 16.99 3.69
C ASN A 433 20.02 15.58 3.20
N PHE A 434 18.75 15.20 3.30
CA PHE A 434 18.25 13.94 2.75
C PHE A 434 18.35 13.92 1.23
N MET A 435 17.85 14.97 0.55
CA MET A 435 17.96 15.12 -0.90
C MET A 435 19.40 15.00 -1.39
N LYS A 436 20.33 15.72 -0.75
CA LYS A 436 21.78 15.66 -1.06
C LYS A 436 22.36 14.25 -1.04
N LYS A 437 21.85 13.38 -0.14
CA LYS A 437 22.29 11.99 -0.01
C LYS A 437 21.58 11.06 -1.00
N GLU A 438 20.29 11.26 -1.22
CA GLU A 438 19.44 10.30 -1.93
C GLU A 438 19.36 10.51 -3.45
N ILE A 439 19.54 11.73 -3.97
CA ILE A 439 19.44 12.00 -5.41
C ILE A 439 20.36 11.06 -6.20
N LYS A 440 21.61 10.89 -5.77
CA LYS A 440 22.57 9.98 -6.44
C LYS A 440 22.07 8.53 -6.47
N ASN A 441 21.42 8.07 -5.41
CA ASN A 441 20.87 6.71 -5.35
C ASN A 441 19.65 6.56 -6.26
N ILE A 442 18.76 7.56 -6.29
CA ILE A 442 17.60 7.59 -7.20
C ILE A 442 18.09 7.54 -8.63
N VAL A 443 18.97 8.47 -9.00
CA VAL A 443 19.55 8.59 -10.33
C VAL A 443 20.25 7.30 -10.77
N LYS A 444 21.02 6.67 -9.88
CA LYS A 444 21.64 5.35 -10.15
C LYS A 444 20.59 4.28 -10.48
N ARG A 445 19.52 4.17 -9.68
CA ARG A 445 18.44 3.20 -9.91
C ARG A 445 17.68 3.46 -11.20
N GLU A 446 17.43 4.73 -11.54
CA GLU A 446 16.73 5.06 -12.78
C GLU A 446 17.60 4.78 -14.01
N ARG A 447 18.92 4.96 -13.92
CA ARG A 447 19.86 4.52 -14.97
C ARG A 447 19.78 3.01 -15.21
N GLU A 448 19.67 2.20 -14.15
CA GLU A 448 19.46 0.76 -14.26
C GLU A 448 18.15 0.45 -15.00
N LYS A 449 17.06 1.16 -14.70
CA LYS A 449 15.78 1.00 -15.40
C LYS A 449 15.84 1.42 -16.87
N ILE A 450 16.60 2.47 -17.22
CA ILE A 450 16.81 2.88 -18.61
C ILE A 450 17.55 1.77 -19.39
N LEU A 451 18.52 1.08 -18.77
CA LEU A 451 19.15 -0.10 -19.40
C LEU A 451 18.14 -1.22 -19.63
N MET A 452 17.22 -1.47 -18.69
CA MET A 452 16.18 -2.49 -18.87
C MET A 452 15.20 -2.10 -19.99
N LEU A 453 14.84 -0.81 -20.09
CA LEU A 453 14.02 -0.28 -21.20
C LEU A 453 14.74 -0.41 -22.55
N LEU A 454 16.06 -0.20 -22.56
CA LEU A 454 16.87 -0.47 -23.74
C LEU A 454 16.84 -1.95 -24.12
N MET A 455 16.87 -2.87 -23.15
CA MET A 455 16.87 -4.31 -23.43
C MET A 455 15.54 -4.80 -24.00
N ASN A 456 14.41 -4.33 -23.45
CA ASN A 456 13.11 -4.93 -23.75
C ASN A 456 12.37 -4.28 -24.93
N GLY A 457 12.71 -3.05 -25.30
CA GLY A 457 12.13 -2.41 -26.49
C GLY A 457 10.70 -1.92 -26.30
N ARG A 458 10.27 -1.76 -25.05
CA ARG A 458 8.93 -1.27 -24.76
C ARG A 458 8.68 0.08 -25.42
N LYS A 459 7.55 0.14 -26.14
CA LYS A 459 6.98 1.35 -26.71
C LYS A 459 6.07 2.00 -25.65
N LEU A 460 6.28 3.30 -25.43
CA LEU A 460 5.57 4.13 -24.47
C LEU A 460 4.69 5.11 -25.24
N SER A 461 3.50 5.43 -24.74
CA SER A 461 2.75 6.56 -25.30
C SER A 461 3.53 7.87 -25.10
N TYR A 462 3.35 8.82 -26.02
CA TYR A 462 3.97 10.14 -25.91
C TYR A 462 3.73 10.80 -24.55
N ASP A 463 2.49 10.78 -24.06
CA ASP A 463 2.12 11.41 -22.78
C ASP A 463 2.83 10.75 -21.59
N PHE A 464 2.88 9.42 -21.57
CA PHE A 464 3.56 8.69 -20.50
C PHE A 464 5.07 8.93 -20.55
N TRP A 465 5.67 8.86 -21.74
CA TRP A 465 7.09 9.16 -21.94
C TRP A 465 7.43 10.59 -21.51
N LYS A 466 6.65 11.60 -21.94
CA LYS A 466 6.84 13.01 -21.57
C LYS A 466 6.78 13.21 -20.06
N LYS A 467 5.79 12.62 -19.40
CA LYS A 467 5.63 12.74 -17.94
C LYS A 467 6.84 12.23 -17.16
N ILE A 468 7.50 11.20 -17.68
CA ILE A 468 8.67 10.58 -17.04
C ILE A 468 9.97 11.26 -17.46
N TYR A 469 10.18 11.47 -18.76
CA TYR A 469 11.48 11.84 -19.32
C TYR A 469 11.60 13.33 -19.65
N ILE A 470 10.52 14.11 -19.57
CA ILE A 470 10.57 15.56 -19.76
C ILE A 470 10.14 16.29 -18.48
N ASP A 471 9.00 15.90 -17.89
CA ASP A 471 8.42 16.63 -16.76
C ASP A 471 9.08 16.28 -15.41
N ASN A 472 9.74 15.13 -15.30
CA ASN A 472 10.55 14.79 -14.13
C ASN A 472 11.93 15.45 -14.24
N SER A 473 12.29 16.28 -13.26
CA SER A 473 13.54 17.04 -13.27
C SER A 473 14.81 16.18 -13.37
N PHE A 474 14.81 14.98 -12.78
CA PHE A 474 15.99 14.12 -12.77
C PHE A 474 16.17 13.43 -14.12
N LEU A 475 15.08 12.91 -14.69
CA LEU A 475 15.13 12.20 -15.96
C LEU A 475 15.16 13.12 -17.17
N SER A 476 14.67 14.35 -17.07
CA SER A 476 14.82 15.37 -18.11
C SER A 476 16.28 15.62 -18.48
N GLN A 477 17.16 15.69 -17.47
CA GLN A 477 18.61 15.80 -17.67
C GLN A 477 19.23 14.57 -18.37
N TYR A 478 18.57 13.41 -18.34
CA TYR A 478 18.99 12.23 -19.08
C TYR A 478 18.38 12.15 -20.47
N SER A 479 17.12 12.55 -20.62
CA SER A 479 16.41 12.51 -21.89
C SER A 479 17.11 13.33 -22.97
N VAL A 480 17.67 14.50 -22.61
CA VAL A 480 18.45 15.33 -23.53
C VAL A 480 19.73 14.67 -24.04
N ASN A 481 20.19 13.59 -23.40
CA ASN A 481 21.42 12.88 -23.74
C ASN A 481 21.16 11.50 -24.36
N LEU A 482 19.91 11.21 -24.74
CA LEU A 482 19.46 9.93 -25.28
C LEU A 482 18.80 10.12 -26.65
N PHE A 483 18.83 9.05 -27.45
CA PHE A 483 18.11 8.94 -28.72
C PHE A 483 16.84 8.11 -28.55
N TRP A 484 15.78 8.49 -29.23
CA TRP A 484 14.48 7.85 -29.13
C TRP A 484 13.96 7.50 -30.52
N ASN A 485 13.30 6.35 -30.65
CA ASN A 485 12.57 5.99 -31.86
C ASN A 485 11.14 6.52 -31.74
N LEU A 486 10.67 7.15 -32.81
CA LEU A 486 9.30 7.63 -32.96
C LEU A 486 8.52 6.66 -33.83
N TYR A 487 7.30 6.33 -33.41
CA TYR A 487 6.37 5.50 -34.17
C TYR A 487 5.00 6.18 -34.29
N ASP A 488 4.23 5.77 -35.28
CA ASP A 488 2.80 6.10 -35.38
C ASP A 488 1.95 5.23 -34.42
N GLU A 489 0.65 5.46 -34.43
CA GLU A 489 -0.34 4.72 -33.63
C GLU A 489 -0.44 3.23 -34.01
N ASN A 490 0.01 2.86 -35.21
CA ASN A 490 0.04 1.49 -35.73
C ASN A 490 1.41 0.82 -35.52
N GLU A 491 2.25 1.43 -34.67
CA GLU A 491 3.60 0.98 -34.37
C GLU A 491 4.60 1.00 -35.53
N ASN A 492 4.28 1.69 -36.64
CA ASN A 492 5.22 1.85 -37.75
C ASN A 492 6.30 2.86 -37.37
N PHE A 493 7.55 2.51 -37.64
CA PHE A 493 8.68 3.39 -37.38
C PHE A 493 8.63 4.64 -38.28
N ILE A 494 8.80 5.82 -37.68
CA ILE A 494 8.82 7.11 -38.36
C ILE A 494 10.25 7.64 -38.46
N ASN A 495 10.90 7.90 -37.32
CA ASN A 495 12.22 8.51 -37.28
C ASN A 495 12.94 8.25 -35.94
N ILE A 496 14.24 8.54 -35.90
CA ILE A 496 15.03 8.65 -34.67
C ILE A 496 15.10 10.13 -34.30
N PHE A 497 14.95 10.46 -33.02
CA PHE A 497 14.97 11.84 -32.56
C PHE A 497 15.69 12.03 -31.22
N ARG A 498 15.99 13.29 -30.93
CA ARG A 498 16.57 13.78 -29.69
C ARG A 498 15.72 14.92 -29.13
N TYR A 499 15.66 15.01 -27.81
CA TYR A 499 15.04 16.13 -27.10
C TYR A 499 16.11 17.19 -26.77
N LEU A 500 15.84 18.47 -27.06
CA LEU A 500 16.82 19.56 -26.86
C LEU A 500 16.78 20.23 -25.48
N GLY A 501 15.80 19.89 -24.63
CA GLY A 501 15.68 20.45 -23.28
C GLY A 501 14.78 21.68 -23.17
N ASP A 502 14.47 22.35 -24.29
CA ASP A 502 13.63 23.54 -24.37
C ASP A 502 12.18 23.26 -24.81
N GLY A 503 11.85 21.98 -25.05
CA GLY A 503 10.57 21.56 -25.60
C GLY A 503 10.63 21.13 -27.06
N SER A 504 11.74 21.41 -27.77
CA SER A 504 11.91 21.06 -29.17
C SER A 504 12.60 19.70 -29.38
N PHE A 505 12.39 19.14 -30.58
CA PHE A 505 12.91 17.85 -31.00
C PHE A 505 13.57 17.98 -32.36
N ILE A 506 14.71 17.32 -32.52
CA ILE A 506 15.39 17.20 -33.82
C ILE A 506 15.58 15.73 -34.17
N ASP A 507 15.60 15.44 -35.46
CA ASP A 507 16.00 14.13 -35.95
C ASP A 507 17.51 13.98 -36.10
N ILE A 508 17.95 12.85 -36.66
CA ILE A 508 19.38 12.54 -36.90
C ILE A 508 20.03 13.36 -38.03
N ASN A 509 19.27 14.21 -38.72
CA ASN A 509 19.75 15.16 -39.73
C ASN A 509 19.71 16.61 -39.22
N ASP A 510 19.44 16.80 -37.92
CA ASP A 510 19.23 18.10 -37.28
C ASP A 510 17.97 18.85 -37.76
N ASP A 511 17.03 18.16 -38.40
CA ASP A 511 15.75 18.73 -38.80
C ASP A 511 14.76 18.72 -37.63
N TYR A 512 14.07 19.84 -37.41
CA TYR A 512 13.05 19.93 -36.36
C TYR A 512 11.84 19.04 -36.69
N ILE A 513 11.38 18.28 -35.70
CA ILE A 513 10.20 17.42 -35.82
C ILE A 513 9.14 17.75 -34.77
N THR A 514 7.92 17.27 -35.01
CA THR A 514 6.79 17.42 -34.08
C THR A 514 6.29 16.05 -33.62
N LEU A 515 5.94 15.97 -32.35
CA LEU A 515 5.37 14.79 -31.71
C LEU A 515 3.97 15.13 -31.20
N ASN A 516 3.06 14.16 -31.23
CA ASN A 516 1.69 14.28 -30.73
C ASN A 516 1.27 13.07 -29.88
N GLU A 517 0.09 13.15 -29.28
CA GLU A 517 -0.48 12.15 -28.38
C GLU A 517 -0.67 10.75 -28.99
N ASN A 518 -0.80 10.64 -30.31
CA ASN A 518 -0.94 9.36 -31.01
C ASN A 518 0.40 8.66 -31.27
N ASN A 519 1.52 9.34 -31.00
CA ASN A 519 2.83 8.75 -31.19
C ASN A 519 3.21 7.79 -30.07
N LEU A 520 3.94 6.75 -30.46
CA LEU A 520 4.63 5.85 -29.54
C LEU A 520 6.14 6.12 -29.59
N ILE A 521 6.81 5.89 -28.46
CA ILE A 521 8.22 6.20 -28.26
C ILE A 521 8.91 5.01 -27.62
N SER A 522 10.01 4.54 -28.21
CA SER A 522 10.91 3.58 -27.56
C SER A 522 12.32 4.15 -27.48
N LEU A 523 13.12 3.68 -26.54
CA LEU A 523 14.53 4.03 -26.51
C LEU A 523 15.22 3.43 -27.76
N SER A 524 16.02 4.20 -28.50
CA SER A 524 16.67 3.68 -29.72
C SER A 524 17.73 2.64 -29.40
N SER A 525 17.72 1.52 -30.14
CA SER A 525 18.79 0.51 -30.11
C SER A 525 19.56 0.52 -31.42
N PRO A 526 20.92 0.47 -31.41
CA PRO A 526 21.72 0.29 -32.62
C PRO A 526 21.36 -0.96 -33.44
N THR A 527 20.76 -1.97 -32.79
CA THR A 527 20.37 -3.23 -33.44
C THR A 527 19.16 -3.11 -34.37
N GLU A 528 18.45 -1.97 -34.33
CA GLU A 528 17.20 -1.75 -35.08
C GLU A 528 17.35 -0.71 -36.19
N ILE A 529 18.52 -0.10 -36.31
CA ILE A 529 18.77 1.04 -37.20
C ILE A 529 20.00 0.76 -38.07
N ASN A 530 20.02 1.31 -39.29
CA ASN A 530 21.10 1.04 -40.24
C ASN A 530 22.42 1.73 -39.81
N LYS A 531 23.56 1.28 -40.36
CA LYS A 531 24.89 1.79 -40.02
C LYS A 531 25.04 3.30 -40.27
N ASP A 532 24.46 3.83 -41.34
CA ASP A 532 24.55 5.26 -41.66
C ASP A 532 23.83 6.12 -40.62
N SER A 533 22.66 5.67 -40.15
CA SER A 533 21.91 6.30 -39.05
C SER A 533 22.69 6.24 -37.73
N ILE A 534 23.37 5.13 -37.43
CA ILE A 534 24.24 5.02 -36.23
C ILE A 534 25.37 6.05 -36.31
N ILE A 535 26.02 6.18 -37.47
CA ILE A 535 27.10 7.15 -37.69
C ILE A 535 26.57 8.58 -37.48
N LYS A 536 25.39 8.91 -38.00
CA LYS A 536 24.75 10.23 -37.76
C LYS A 536 24.49 10.49 -36.27
N CYS A 537 23.95 9.50 -35.54
CA CYS A 537 23.80 9.61 -34.09
C CYS A 537 25.15 9.85 -33.39
N ILE A 538 26.21 9.13 -33.78
CA ILE A 538 27.57 9.31 -33.23
C ILE A 538 28.12 10.70 -33.54
N ASN A 539 27.91 11.21 -34.75
CA ASN A 539 28.32 12.56 -35.11
C ASN A 539 27.61 13.59 -34.22
N GLN A 540 26.28 13.49 -34.04
CA GLN A 540 25.57 14.36 -33.11
C GLN A 540 26.11 14.24 -31.67
N LEU A 541 26.44 13.03 -31.19
CA LEU A 541 27.08 12.86 -29.87
C LEU A 541 28.37 13.68 -29.74
N SER A 542 29.17 13.72 -30.80
CA SER A 542 30.41 14.51 -30.85
C SER A 542 30.13 16.01 -30.99
N ASP A 543 29.31 16.40 -31.97
CA ASP A 543 29.06 17.80 -32.36
C ASP A 543 28.42 18.61 -31.22
N TYR A 544 27.56 17.97 -30.43
CA TYR A 544 26.89 18.57 -29.29
C TYR A 544 27.55 18.23 -27.93
N GLU A 545 28.73 17.58 -27.94
CA GLU A 545 29.47 17.16 -26.73
C GLU A 545 28.61 16.35 -25.71
N ILE A 546 27.78 15.45 -26.22
CA ILE A 546 26.79 14.72 -25.43
C ILE A 546 27.45 13.53 -24.73
N ALA A 547 27.45 13.55 -23.41
CA ALA A 547 27.77 12.39 -22.58
C ALA A 547 26.52 11.57 -22.28
N GLN A 548 26.37 10.40 -22.92
CA GLN A 548 25.21 9.57 -22.70
C GLN A 548 25.17 8.97 -21.28
N PRO A 549 24.00 8.93 -20.61
CA PRO A 549 23.88 8.37 -19.26
C PRO A 549 24.11 6.85 -19.26
N ILE A 550 23.85 6.19 -20.38
CA ILE A 550 24.19 4.79 -20.65
C ILE A 550 24.92 4.76 -22.00
N LYS A 551 25.76 3.75 -22.27
CA LYS A 551 26.40 3.59 -23.59
C LYS A 551 25.35 3.13 -24.62
N GLN A 552 24.40 4.00 -24.95
CA GLN A 552 23.23 3.65 -25.75
C GLN A 552 23.63 3.40 -27.20
N ILE A 553 24.41 4.31 -27.80
CA ILE A 553 24.80 4.24 -29.21
C ILE A 553 26.28 3.91 -29.30
N GLN A 554 26.59 2.68 -29.75
CA GLN A 554 27.94 2.26 -30.08
C GLN A 554 27.91 1.30 -31.28
N ILE A 555 28.99 1.28 -32.05
CA ILE A 555 29.16 0.31 -33.14
C ILE A 555 29.74 -0.97 -32.54
N ILE A 556 29.01 -2.08 -32.70
CA ILE A 556 29.50 -3.43 -32.42
C ILE A 556 29.47 -4.19 -33.74
N ASP A 557 30.63 -4.61 -34.23
CA ASP A 557 30.75 -5.26 -35.54
C ASP A 557 30.05 -6.63 -35.57
N ASN A 558 30.29 -7.44 -34.54
CA ASN A 558 29.60 -8.72 -34.32
C ASN A 558 29.09 -8.80 -32.88
N LEU A 559 27.77 -8.68 -32.74
CA LEU A 559 27.10 -8.66 -31.44
C LEU A 559 27.20 -9.99 -30.70
N GLU A 560 27.13 -11.11 -31.43
CA GLU A 560 27.22 -12.45 -30.84
C GLU A 560 28.64 -12.72 -30.33
N ASP A 561 29.67 -12.32 -31.09
CA ASP A 561 31.06 -12.43 -30.63
C ASP A 561 31.33 -11.55 -29.40
N GLU A 562 30.81 -10.32 -29.39
CA GLU A 562 30.94 -9.42 -28.24
C GLU A 562 30.26 -9.99 -26.99
N PHE A 563 29.06 -10.55 -27.14
CA PHE A 563 28.36 -11.22 -26.05
C PHE A 563 29.12 -12.45 -25.55
N ASN A 564 29.68 -13.25 -26.46
CA ASN A 564 30.43 -14.46 -26.13
C ASN A 564 31.74 -14.19 -25.37
N LYS A 565 32.29 -12.96 -25.39
CA LYS A 565 33.44 -12.57 -24.54
C LYS A 565 33.16 -12.70 -23.05
N TYR A 566 31.89 -12.65 -22.64
CA TYR A 566 31.47 -12.81 -21.25
C TYR A 566 31.22 -14.28 -20.87
N ASN A 567 31.39 -15.21 -21.80
CA ASN A 567 31.23 -16.63 -21.54
C ASN A 567 32.57 -17.25 -21.10
N ASN A 568 32.53 -18.15 -20.10
CA ASN A 568 33.71 -18.77 -19.50
C ASN A 568 34.72 -17.76 -18.93
N ILE A 569 34.22 -16.66 -18.38
CA ILE A 569 35.04 -15.73 -17.58
C ILE A 569 35.01 -16.16 -16.12
N THR A 570 36.03 -15.77 -15.36
CA THR A 570 36.10 -16.00 -13.92
C THR A 570 35.66 -14.72 -13.18
N ALA A 571 34.76 -14.85 -12.21
CA ALA A 571 34.31 -13.74 -11.36
C ALA A 571 34.23 -14.18 -9.89
N THR A 572 34.42 -13.25 -8.96
CA THR A 572 34.31 -13.57 -7.53
C THR A 572 32.84 -13.77 -7.13
N VAL A 573 32.60 -14.61 -6.12
CA VAL A 573 31.26 -14.81 -5.52
C VAL A 573 30.63 -13.46 -5.12
N SER A 574 31.42 -12.52 -4.60
CA SER A 574 30.92 -11.17 -4.25
C SER A 574 30.49 -10.36 -5.46
N ASN A 575 31.28 -10.34 -6.55
CA ASN A 575 30.92 -9.63 -7.77
C ASN A 575 29.62 -10.18 -8.39
N ILE A 576 29.48 -11.51 -8.46
CA ILE A 576 28.28 -12.17 -8.98
C ILE A 576 27.05 -11.80 -8.12
N LYS A 577 27.14 -11.92 -6.79
CA LYS A 577 26.04 -11.57 -5.87
C LYS A 577 25.67 -10.09 -5.95
N ASN A 578 26.66 -9.19 -6.07
CA ASN A 578 26.44 -7.76 -6.18
C ASN A 578 25.78 -7.40 -7.52
N PHE A 579 26.26 -7.96 -8.62
CA PHE A 579 25.68 -7.80 -9.95
C PHE A 579 24.23 -8.28 -10.00
N ALA A 580 23.98 -9.51 -9.53
CA ALA A 580 22.64 -10.09 -9.48
C ALA A 580 21.69 -9.21 -8.64
N SER A 581 22.13 -8.75 -7.48
CA SER A 581 21.34 -7.84 -6.64
C SER A 581 21.10 -6.47 -7.28
N GLN A 582 22.06 -5.96 -8.05
CA GLN A 582 21.96 -4.66 -8.71
C GLN A 582 20.84 -4.68 -9.75
N PHE A 583 20.82 -5.69 -10.61
CA PHE A 583 19.87 -5.82 -11.72
C PHE A 583 18.67 -6.71 -11.43
N ALA A 584 18.43 -7.04 -10.15
CA ALA A 584 17.29 -7.85 -9.69
C ALA A 584 17.21 -9.25 -10.33
N PHE A 585 18.34 -9.90 -10.54
CA PHE A 585 18.36 -11.31 -10.94
C PHE A 585 17.86 -12.18 -9.79
N LYS A 586 17.09 -13.20 -10.15
CA LYS A 586 16.62 -14.24 -9.23
C LYS A 586 17.69 -15.33 -9.11
N GLU A 587 18.00 -15.70 -7.88
CA GLU A 587 18.88 -16.85 -7.60
C GLU A 587 18.20 -18.17 -8.02
N ILE A 588 18.95 -19.04 -8.67
CA ILE A 588 18.56 -20.39 -9.05
C ILE A 588 19.34 -21.35 -8.17
N SER A 589 18.63 -22.20 -7.43
CA SER A 589 19.22 -23.21 -6.54
C SER A 589 18.39 -24.48 -6.56
N GLU A 590 19.03 -25.63 -6.76
CA GLU A 590 18.38 -26.95 -6.59
C GLU A 590 18.30 -27.35 -5.11
N TYR A 591 19.36 -27.04 -4.34
CA TYR A 591 19.45 -27.33 -2.92
C TYR A 591 19.69 -26.06 -2.10
N TYR A 592 19.32 -26.06 -0.82
CA TYR A 592 19.48 -24.87 0.03
C TYR A 592 20.96 -24.45 0.22
N GLU A 593 21.92 -25.33 0.06
CA GLU A 593 23.34 -24.97 0.23
C GLU A 593 24.04 -24.59 -1.07
N GLU A 594 23.38 -24.79 -2.21
CA GLU A 594 23.98 -24.64 -3.54
C GLU A 594 23.31 -23.52 -4.31
N VAL A 595 24.12 -22.69 -4.95
CA VAL A 595 23.67 -21.70 -5.93
C VAL A 595 24.11 -22.21 -7.29
N ASN A 596 23.17 -22.46 -8.20
CA ASN A 596 23.46 -22.90 -9.57
C ASN A 596 23.74 -21.70 -10.48
N GLY A 597 23.13 -20.55 -10.18
CA GLY A 597 23.27 -19.36 -10.97
C GLY A 597 22.19 -18.32 -10.68
N TYR A 598 22.01 -17.41 -11.63
CA TYR A 598 21.12 -16.29 -11.55
C TYR A 598 20.38 -16.07 -12.88
N GLU A 599 19.10 -15.72 -12.81
CA GLU A 599 18.26 -15.42 -13.98
C GLU A 599 17.65 -14.02 -13.88
N TYR A 600 17.76 -13.25 -14.95
CA TYR A 600 16.91 -12.09 -15.18
C TYR A 600 15.90 -12.43 -16.26
N LEU A 601 14.62 -12.55 -15.88
CA LEU A 601 13.51 -12.72 -16.81
C LEU A 601 12.85 -11.35 -17.06
N ASP A 602 12.81 -10.93 -18.31
CA ASP A 602 12.08 -9.74 -18.72
C ASP A 602 10.68 -10.12 -19.19
N ASN A 603 9.67 -9.72 -18.42
CA ASN A 603 8.28 -10.08 -18.68
C ASN A 603 7.70 -9.44 -19.96
N TYR A 604 8.29 -8.34 -20.45
CA TYR A 604 7.81 -7.65 -21.65
C TYR A 604 8.26 -8.38 -22.93
N SER A 605 9.54 -8.70 -23.03
CA SER A 605 10.12 -9.42 -24.18
C SER A 605 9.94 -10.94 -24.11
N GLY A 606 9.73 -11.49 -22.90
CA GLY A 606 9.72 -12.92 -22.64
C GLY A 606 11.09 -13.60 -22.79
N LEU A 607 12.16 -12.81 -22.85
CA LEU A 607 13.54 -13.28 -22.91
C LEU A 607 14.15 -13.27 -21.51
N SER A 608 15.07 -14.20 -21.28
CA SER A 608 15.82 -14.26 -20.03
C SER A 608 17.32 -14.32 -20.27
N LEU A 609 18.06 -13.61 -19.41
CA LEU A 609 19.52 -13.69 -19.32
C LEU A 609 19.89 -14.58 -18.13
N TYR A 610 20.56 -15.68 -18.42
CA TYR A 610 21.06 -16.62 -17.43
C TYR A 610 22.55 -16.45 -17.21
N ILE A 611 22.95 -16.48 -15.95
CA ILE A 611 24.34 -16.57 -15.50
C ILE A 611 24.44 -17.87 -14.68
N GLU A 612 24.99 -18.91 -15.28
CA GLU A 612 25.37 -20.14 -14.59
C GLU A 612 26.63 -19.84 -13.77
N ALA A 613 26.56 -20.06 -12.47
CA ALA A 613 27.62 -19.78 -11.52
C ALA A 613 27.49 -20.73 -10.32
N PRO A 614 27.93 -21.99 -10.45
CA PRO A 614 27.78 -22.99 -9.40
C PRO A 614 28.73 -22.72 -8.23
N PHE A 615 28.20 -22.46 -7.03
CA PHE A 615 28.99 -22.33 -5.80
C PHE A 615 28.17 -22.66 -4.54
N ASN A 616 28.85 -22.96 -3.43
CA ASN A 616 28.19 -23.18 -2.14
C ASN A 616 27.84 -21.84 -1.48
N ARG A 617 26.63 -21.68 -0.91
CA ARG A 617 26.22 -20.41 -0.25
C ARG A 617 27.20 -19.94 0.83
N ASN A 618 27.94 -20.88 1.45
CA ASN A 618 28.94 -20.63 2.48
C ASN A 618 30.35 -20.34 1.94
N SER A 619 30.56 -20.31 0.62
CA SER A 619 31.82 -19.92 -0.02
C SER A 619 32.27 -18.52 0.41
N ASN A 620 33.59 -18.31 0.44
CA ASN A 620 34.13 -16.99 0.75
C ASN A 620 33.78 -16.01 -0.38
N TYR A 621 33.60 -14.75 -0.01
CA TYR A 621 33.26 -13.69 -0.96
C TYR A 621 34.30 -13.46 -2.08
N ASN A 622 35.54 -13.89 -1.85
CA ASN A 622 36.65 -13.77 -2.78
C ASN A 622 36.90 -15.04 -3.60
N ASP A 623 36.13 -16.11 -3.36
CA ASP A 623 36.26 -17.33 -4.16
C ASP A 623 35.89 -17.01 -5.62
N GLU A 624 36.71 -17.50 -6.53
CA GLU A 624 36.58 -17.31 -7.97
C GLU A 624 35.77 -18.45 -8.59
N ILE A 625 34.76 -18.08 -9.38
CA ILE A 625 33.83 -18.99 -10.04
C ILE A 625 33.84 -18.71 -11.53
N ASP A 626 33.99 -19.77 -12.33
CA ASP A 626 33.80 -19.69 -13.77
C ASP A 626 32.31 -19.58 -14.06
N ILE A 627 31.95 -18.56 -14.84
CA ILE A 627 30.55 -18.32 -15.20
C ILE A 627 30.30 -18.66 -16.67
N LYS A 628 29.07 -19.12 -16.94
CA LYS A 628 28.54 -19.23 -18.30
C LYS A 628 27.30 -18.38 -18.44
N ILE A 629 27.14 -17.79 -19.62
CA ILE A 629 26.05 -16.85 -19.87
C ILE A 629 25.27 -17.30 -21.10
N SER A 630 23.94 -17.23 -21.01
CA SER A 630 23.06 -17.54 -22.14
C SER A 630 21.80 -16.67 -22.14
N ILE A 631 21.22 -16.48 -23.32
CA ILE A 631 19.90 -15.87 -23.49
C ILE A 631 18.92 -16.96 -23.90
N GLN A 632 17.79 -17.07 -23.20
CA GLN A 632 16.75 -18.06 -23.45
C GLN A 632 15.40 -17.40 -23.72
N GLY A 633 14.40 -18.21 -24.10
CA GLY A 633 13.02 -17.74 -24.36
C GLY A 633 12.77 -17.19 -25.77
N ARG A 634 13.73 -17.32 -26.70
CA ARG A 634 13.57 -16.89 -28.10
C ARG A 634 12.53 -17.76 -28.81
N ASN A 635 11.54 -17.10 -29.42
CA ASN A 635 10.49 -17.70 -30.24
C ASN A 635 10.16 -16.78 -31.43
N GLU A 636 9.23 -17.18 -32.30
CA GLU A 636 8.86 -16.41 -33.50
C GLU A 636 8.30 -15.01 -33.16
N ASN A 637 7.56 -14.87 -32.06
CA ASN A 637 6.91 -13.60 -31.70
C ASN A 637 7.92 -12.55 -31.19
N ASN A 638 8.97 -12.97 -30.49
CA ASN A 638 9.96 -12.07 -29.88
C ASN A 638 11.33 -12.09 -30.59
N LYS A 639 11.46 -12.78 -31.73
CA LYS A 639 12.72 -12.90 -32.48
C LYS A 639 13.36 -11.54 -32.80
N HIS A 640 12.54 -10.53 -33.06
CA HIS A 640 12.97 -9.17 -33.36
C HIS A 640 13.59 -8.45 -32.15
N LEU A 641 13.24 -8.84 -30.91
CA LEU A 641 13.79 -8.28 -29.67
C LEU A 641 15.09 -8.97 -29.23
N PHE A 642 15.42 -10.14 -29.78
CA PHE A 642 16.57 -10.93 -29.32
C PHE A 642 17.90 -10.17 -29.36
N TYR A 643 18.22 -9.55 -30.49
CA TYR A 643 19.47 -8.80 -30.63
C TYR A 643 19.48 -7.53 -29.78
N ARG A 644 18.33 -6.89 -29.61
CA ARG A 644 18.18 -5.76 -28.69
C ARG A 644 18.46 -6.16 -27.24
N PHE A 645 17.88 -7.27 -26.81
CA PHE A 645 18.08 -7.83 -25.48
C PHE A 645 19.54 -8.23 -25.27
N MET A 646 20.19 -8.83 -26.28
CA MET A 646 21.63 -9.15 -26.28
C MET A 646 22.49 -7.90 -26.15
N TYR A 647 22.19 -6.85 -26.91
CA TYR A 647 22.92 -5.58 -26.83
C TYR A 647 22.86 -4.97 -25.43
N GLY A 648 21.66 -4.85 -24.84
CA GLY A 648 21.56 -4.33 -23.48
C GLY A 648 22.13 -5.30 -22.43
N SER A 649 22.12 -6.62 -22.68
CA SER A 649 22.81 -7.61 -21.84
C SER A 649 24.31 -7.35 -21.78
N ILE A 650 24.96 -7.06 -22.91
CA ILE A 650 26.38 -6.68 -22.94
C ILE A 650 26.63 -5.45 -22.06
N LEU A 651 25.79 -4.41 -22.19
CA LEU A 651 25.94 -3.18 -21.41
C LEU A 651 25.84 -3.38 -19.90
N ILE A 652 24.97 -4.28 -19.44
CA ILE A 652 24.90 -4.59 -18.00
C ILE A 652 26.08 -5.46 -17.57
N LEU A 653 26.46 -6.47 -18.37
CA LEU A 653 27.54 -7.42 -18.08
C LEU A 653 28.92 -6.76 -17.95
N GLU A 654 29.13 -5.59 -18.54
CA GLU A 654 30.31 -4.76 -18.25
C GLU A 654 30.52 -4.49 -16.75
N ASN A 655 29.47 -4.53 -15.93
CA ASN A 655 29.57 -4.31 -14.48
C ASN A 655 29.88 -5.59 -13.70
N LEU A 656 29.83 -6.76 -14.33
CA LEU A 656 30.15 -8.03 -13.68
C LEU A 656 31.68 -8.24 -13.56
N ILE A 657 32.44 -7.67 -14.51
CA ILE A 657 33.90 -7.82 -14.63
C ILE A 657 34.66 -6.63 -13.98
N LYS A 658 33.98 -5.53 -13.69
CA LYS A 658 34.55 -4.37 -12.97
C LYS A 658 34.61 -4.61 -11.47
#